data_AF-A0A7D4PQD5-F1
#
_entry.id   AF-A0A7D4PQD5-F1
#
_cell.length_a   1.000
_cell.length_b   1.000
_cell.length_c   1.000
_cell.angle_alpha   90.00
_cell.angle_beta   90.00
_cell.angle_gamma   90.00
#
_symmetry.space_group_name_H-M   'P 1'
#
loop_
_entity.id
_entity.type
_entity.pdbx_description
1 polymer ?
#
loop_
_entity_poly.entity_id
_entity_poly.type
_entity_poly.pdbx_seq_one_letter_code
_entity_poly.pdbx_strand_id
1 'polypeptide(L)'
;MASLSVAAIVVSHGKAEYLAQSLEALAVQTHPLEQVVVVETAADAECLELASSFGFSAISPGDLRLGEAINSGIASLRSTPGWIWIIHDDAIAEPDALTNLARAAEVSPSVALIGPKLLELDNPIQIQQMGLTATKTGKPFLLVQKEYDQGQHDRAGDTLSVSTAGMLVSLGVWQQLGGLDDDSPVLAQDLELGLRARAAGYRVIVEATARVKHAGLSLRGKRPRRWLGGSVQQALSKAHIHTALLLLPTWLLAPLILFMPALVVASAPVHILRKQPGRILGQLLGWLWTWGTLPARLQARSRFKKDGDTKSLRSLMATPKQIRSRRRASLEFESPEANESLPGLFRSGAIWWALVPLLLSYRFFPSGTLVSGGYPAMGQDLASVYDAVSLSKLPALDGLEFPSDPAAWFALFMAALSPANPSLGFAWAVFLALPIAFLGAWQFGKLFIAKPWVISLIALGYSLSPQLLALQQQFLYLELLASAIVPWVLYFQAQVATSFSAARAWRWLGLAGLSAAVLYTLSPVSFGFAVLTSLLFGLAHPRRLGILIWMALPGLALGWPWALHAVEVGDLSLLAESSVFSSGGASDVLTDAIVLGLLLIPAALSWIKAPIRKALPLWVAILAALAIGLIPMAQVTELSMILSLLPLLVLAGMALSAIGSRAAGAIAGSILAVGVGSSAVLFSISNPASVEFSAERLLPALVTAASNQDPNIRTLVIDSSDGLSAAYVWGAGETFERSSLLARNHQGSTQFRQRIADATANLVAGNQSGFENALSGLRIDFVLLQGEQPELKVAIDSISSLQPAGESNFGSLWKVENSFQGDTPSIETYEHKNLQLATLAVFALLAVPTPAAIRGSRRVRKAKK
;
A
#
# COMPACT_ATOMS: atom_id res chain seq x y z
N MET A 1 33.93 36.28 35.25
CA MET A 1 34.20 35.22 34.26
C MET A 1 34.11 33.91 35.01
N ALA A 2 33.49 32.87 34.43
CA ALA A 2 33.46 31.56 35.07
C ALA A 2 34.91 31.02 35.18
N SER A 3 35.19 30.33 36.27
CA SER A 3 36.51 29.85 36.71
C SER A 3 36.71 28.34 36.45
N LEU A 4 35.77 27.70 35.75
CA LEU A 4 35.77 26.27 35.54
C LEU A 4 36.88 25.83 34.58
N SER A 5 37.63 24.83 34.99
CA SER A 5 38.57 24.09 34.14
C SER A 5 37.80 23.20 33.15
N VAL A 6 37.92 23.47 31.84
CA VAL A 6 37.23 22.75 30.77
C VAL A 6 38.18 22.37 29.64
N ALA A 7 38.14 21.10 29.20
CA ALA A 7 38.72 20.66 27.94
C ALA A 7 37.63 20.24 26.94
N ALA A 8 37.84 20.50 25.64
CA ALA A 8 36.92 20.08 24.59
C ALA A 8 37.41 18.79 23.92
N ILE A 9 36.51 17.83 23.76
CA ILE A 9 36.73 16.60 22.98
C ILE A 9 35.84 16.67 21.75
N VAL A 10 36.47 16.86 20.58
CA VAL A 10 35.79 16.97 19.28
C VAL A 10 35.85 15.63 18.58
N VAL A 11 34.72 14.95 18.40
CA VAL A 11 34.67 13.67 17.69
C VAL A 11 34.38 13.93 16.22
N SER A 12 35.31 13.52 15.35
CA SER A 12 35.26 13.71 13.90
C SER A 12 35.20 12.40 13.13
N HIS A 13 34.54 12.42 11.98
CA HIS A 13 34.39 11.26 11.10
C HIS A 13 34.47 11.65 9.60
N GLY A 14 35.64 12.10 9.17
CA GLY A 14 36.01 12.28 7.75
C GLY A 14 35.21 13.32 6.97
N LYS A 15 34.94 14.49 7.58
CA LYS A 15 34.31 15.65 6.91
C LYS A 15 35.01 16.96 7.28
N ALA A 16 36.17 17.18 6.66
CA ALA A 16 37.03 18.36 6.83
C ALA A 16 36.27 19.71 6.78
N GLU A 17 35.37 19.91 5.81
CA GLU A 17 34.62 21.19 5.66
C GLU A 17 33.79 21.57 6.88
N TYR A 18 33.09 20.60 7.50
CA TYR A 18 32.27 20.84 8.68
C TYR A 18 33.15 20.94 9.93
N LEU A 19 34.18 20.10 10.01
CA LEU A 19 35.16 20.14 11.09
C LEU A 19 35.83 21.52 11.17
N ALA A 20 36.27 22.09 10.04
CA ALA A 20 36.90 23.40 9.98
C ALA A 20 36.03 24.50 10.61
N GLN A 21 34.73 24.53 10.28
CA GLN A 21 33.79 25.51 10.87
C GLN A 21 33.59 25.29 12.38
N SER A 22 33.57 24.03 12.83
CA SER A 22 33.45 23.68 14.24
C SER A 22 34.72 24.06 15.03
N LEU A 23 35.91 23.87 14.46
CA LEU A 23 37.19 24.27 15.06
C LEU A 23 37.36 25.79 15.11
N GLU A 24 36.97 26.50 14.04
CA GLU A 24 36.94 27.97 14.03
C GLU A 24 36.02 28.51 15.14
N ALA A 25 34.83 27.93 15.30
CA ALA A 25 33.91 28.30 16.37
C ALA A 25 34.45 28.02 17.79
N LEU A 26 35.29 27.00 17.95
CA LEU A 26 35.96 26.69 19.22
C LEU A 26 37.09 27.67 19.55
N ALA A 27 37.82 28.14 18.53
CA ALA A 27 38.92 29.08 18.71
C ALA A 27 38.48 30.46 19.21
N VAL A 28 37.23 30.86 18.94
CA VAL A 28 36.68 32.18 19.30
C VAL A 28 35.73 32.11 20.52
N GLN A 29 35.80 31.04 21.33
CA GLN A 29 35.00 30.95 22.55
C GLN A 29 35.43 32.01 23.58
N THR A 30 34.46 32.64 24.24
CA THR A 30 34.72 33.68 25.25
C THR A 30 35.18 33.11 26.60
N HIS A 31 34.92 31.83 26.85
CA HIS A 31 35.50 31.08 27.96
C HIS A 31 36.75 30.35 27.47
N PRO A 32 37.90 30.47 28.16
CA PRO A 32 39.11 29.77 27.74
C PRO A 32 38.94 28.25 27.86
N LEU A 33 39.42 27.53 26.85
CA LEU A 33 39.56 26.06 26.86
C LEU A 33 40.99 25.71 27.26
N GLU A 34 41.16 24.81 28.24
CA GLU A 34 42.51 24.37 28.64
C GLU A 34 43.19 23.57 27.54
N GLN A 35 42.41 22.71 26.88
CA GLN A 35 42.88 21.85 25.81
C GLN A 35 41.70 21.52 24.88
N VAL A 36 42.01 21.37 23.60
CA VAL A 36 41.11 20.81 22.60
C VAL A 36 41.78 19.57 22.02
N VAL A 37 41.06 18.45 22.06
CA VAL A 37 41.48 17.18 21.45
C VAL A 37 40.47 16.81 20.37
N VAL A 38 40.95 16.70 19.14
CA VAL A 38 40.19 16.17 18.01
C VAL A 38 40.44 14.67 17.91
N VAL A 39 39.37 13.88 17.97
CA VAL A 39 39.40 12.43 17.82
C VAL A 39 38.82 12.07 16.46
N GLU A 40 39.70 11.77 15.51
CA GLU A 40 39.32 11.40 14.14
C GLU A 40 39.13 9.88 14.04
N THR A 41 37.92 9.47 13.64
CA THR A 41 37.52 8.05 13.59
C THR A 41 37.50 7.46 12.18
N ALA A 42 37.57 8.29 11.13
CA ALA A 42 37.63 7.84 9.74
C ALA A 42 39.05 7.75 9.19
N ALA A 43 40.08 8.04 10.01
CA ALA A 43 41.49 8.11 9.62
C ALA A 43 41.74 9.04 8.41
N ASP A 44 41.03 10.17 8.37
CA ASP A 44 41.16 11.17 7.31
C ASP A 44 42.31 12.14 7.61
N ALA A 45 43.33 12.15 6.74
CA ALA A 45 44.53 12.96 6.91
C ALA A 45 44.22 14.47 6.88
N GLU A 46 43.25 14.90 6.07
CA GLU A 46 42.87 16.32 5.96
C GLU A 46 42.31 16.85 7.29
N CYS A 47 41.53 16.03 8.00
CA CYS A 47 40.97 16.38 9.30
C CYS A 47 42.05 16.52 10.39
N LEU A 48 43.11 15.70 10.33
CA LEU A 48 44.25 15.76 11.26
C LEU A 48 45.14 17.00 11.00
N GLU A 49 45.37 17.32 9.72
CA GLU A 49 46.09 18.54 9.32
C GLU A 49 45.33 19.80 9.75
N LEU A 50 44.01 19.83 9.56
CA LEU A 50 43.14 20.92 10.02
C LEU A 50 43.25 21.13 11.52
N ALA A 51 43.12 20.08 12.33
CA ALA A 51 43.26 20.19 13.78
C ALA A 51 44.62 20.80 14.19
N SER A 52 45.69 20.38 13.51
CA SER A 52 47.04 20.91 13.73
C SER A 52 47.18 22.38 13.34
N SER A 53 46.52 22.83 12.27
CA SER A 53 46.55 24.25 11.85
C SER A 53 45.92 25.22 12.86
N PHE A 54 44.95 24.74 13.67
CA PHE A 54 44.36 25.49 14.77
C PHE A 54 45.16 25.37 16.08
N GLY A 55 46.27 24.61 16.08
CA GLY A 55 47.07 24.35 17.28
C GLY A 55 46.44 23.36 18.26
N PHE A 56 45.41 22.61 17.83
CA PHE A 56 44.73 21.62 18.66
C PHE A 56 45.42 20.26 18.59
N SER A 57 45.28 19.46 19.65
CA SER A 57 45.81 18.08 19.64
C SER A 57 44.87 17.19 18.82
N ALA A 58 45.42 16.27 18.03
CA ALA A 58 44.63 15.33 17.24
C ALA A 58 45.10 13.90 17.46
N ILE A 59 44.16 12.97 17.56
CA ILE A 59 44.42 11.53 17.61
C ILE A 59 43.55 10.82 16.57
N SER A 60 44.08 9.74 16.00
CA SER A 60 43.36 8.89 15.06
C SER A 60 43.37 7.44 15.55
N PRO A 61 42.53 7.08 16.53
CA PRO A 61 42.51 5.74 17.10
C PRO A 61 41.84 4.68 16.17
N GLY A 62 41.30 5.11 15.03
CA GLY A 62 40.61 4.25 14.06
C GLY A 62 39.08 4.30 14.19
N ASP A 63 38.40 3.35 13.54
CA ASP A 63 36.92 3.26 13.51
C ASP A 63 36.37 2.72 14.83
N LEU A 64 36.33 3.59 15.85
CA LEU A 64 35.79 3.32 17.17
C LEU A 64 34.33 3.74 17.29
N ARG A 65 33.62 3.13 18.26
CA ARG A 65 32.30 3.62 18.67
C ARG A 65 32.43 4.93 19.46
N LEU A 66 31.32 5.65 19.60
CA LEU A 66 31.33 7.00 20.15
C LEU A 66 31.88 7.06 21.59
N GLY A 67 31.55 6.08 22.45
CA GLY A 67 32.01 6.06 23.84
C GLY A 67 33.53 5.89 23.94
N GLU A 68 34.05 4.88 23.26
CA GLU A 68 35.47 4.59 23.13
C GLU A 68 36.24 5.76 22.50
N ALA A 69 35.72 6.37 21.44
CA ALA A 69 36.33 7.54 20.81
C ALA A 69 36.47 8.70 21.81
N ILE A 70 35.42 9.01 22.58
CA ILE A 70 35.47 10.05 23.62
C ILE A 70 36.49 9.67 24.70
N ASN A 71 36.49 8.42 25.16
CA ASN A 71 37.42 7.94 26.19
C ASN A 71 38.88 7.99 25.72
N SER A 72 39.18 7.67 24.45
CA SER A 72 40.51 7.84 23.86
C SER A 72 40.93 9.32 23.84
N GLY A 73 39.99 10.23 23.54
CA GLY A 73 40.23 11.67 23.61
C GLY A 73 40.58 12.11 25.04
N ILE A 74 39.80 11.68 26.03
CA ILE A 74 40.04 11.97 27.44
C ILE A 74 41.40 11.43 27.90
N ALA A 75 41.77 10.21 27.49
CA ALA A 75 43.05 9.60 27.84
C ALA A 75 44.26 10.34 27.23
N SER A 76 44.05 11.13 26.16
CA SER A 76 45.09 11.94 25.52
C SER A 76 45.23 13.37 26.08
N LEU A 77 44.41 13.73 27.06
CA LEU A 77 44.50 15.03 27.73
C LEU A 77 45.82 15.13 28.52
N ARG A 78 46.46 16.30 28.45
CA ARG A 78 47.72 16.60 29.15
C ARG A 78 47.47 17.10 30.58
N SER A 79 46.36 17.78 30.80
CA SER A 79 45.84 18.17 32.12
C SER A 79 44.62 17.33 32.48
N THR A 80 44.26 17.30 33.77
CA THR A 80 43.02 16.68 34.26
C THR A 80 41.99 17.76 34.53
N PRO A 81 41.14 18.13 33.53
CA PRO A 81 40.19 19.20 33.71
C PRO A 81 39.05 18.79 34.64
N GLY A 82 38.38 19.75 35.27
CA GLY A 82 37.18 19.46 36.07
C GLY A 82 35.99 18.99 35.22
N TRP A 83 35.92 19.48 33.97
CA TRP A 83 34.82 19.25 33.05
C TRP A 83 35.30 18.96 31.63
N ILE A 84 34.51 18.17 30.91
CA ILE A 84 34.73 17.86 29.50
C ILE A 84 33.56 18.40 28.69
N TRP A 85 33.86 19.11 27.61
CA TRP A 85 32.88 19.52 26.62
C TRP A 85 32.97 18.63 25.38
N ILE A 86 31.96 17.79 25.18
CA ILE A 86 31.86 16.89 24.04
C ILE A 86 31.19 17.64 22.88
N ILE A 87 31.87 17.70 21.73
CA ILE A 87 31.38 18.35 20.51
C ILE A 87 31.54 17.37 19.34
N HIS A 88 30.60 17.40 18.41
CA HIS A 88 30.72 16.67 17.15
C HIS A 88 31.34 17.55 16.06
N ASP A 89 31.98 16.94 15.06
CA ASP A 89 32.55 17.65 13.90
C ASP A 89 31.56 18.55 13.14
N ASP A 90 30.27 18.29 13.22
CA ASP A 90 29.21 19.03 12.55
C ASP A 90 28.41 19.97 13.47
N ALA A 91 29.01 20.39 14.59
CA ALA A 91 28.44 21.29 15.60
C ALA A 91 29.27 22.59 15.75
N ILE A 92 28.66 23.71 15.36
CA ILE A 92 29.24 25.06 15.41
C ILE A 92 28.68 25.80 16.62
N ALA A 93 29.49 25.96 17.66
CA ALA A 93 29.09 26.66 18.88
C ALA A 93 29.10 28.19 18.69
N GLU A 94 28.13 28.91 19.28
CA GLU A 94 28.23 30.37 19.35
C GLU A 94 29.34 30.80 20.31
N PRO A 95 29.96 31.99 20.15
CA PRO A 95 31.12 32.42 20.96
C PRO A 95 30.91 32.35 22.48
N ASP A 96 29.68 32.62 22.95
CA ASP A 96 29.32 32.60 24.37
C ASP A 96 28.77 31.26 24.87
N ALA A 97 28.73 30.23 24.03
CA ALA A 97 28.11 28.94 24.37
C ALA A 97 28.79 28.29 25.57
N LEU A 98 30.13 28.18 25.56
CA LEU A 98 30.86 27.59 26.68
C LEU A 98 30.74 28.43 27.95
N THR A 99 30.80 29.76 27.83
CA THR A 99 30.60 30.68 28.97
C THR A 99 29.26 30.44 29.67
N ASN A 100 28.18 30.25 28.89
CA ASN A 100 26.85 30.00 29.44
C ASN A 100 26.75 28.59 30.08
N LEU A 101 27.33 27.56 29.44
CA LEU A 101 27.37 26.20 30.00
C LEU A 101 28.18 26.15 31.31
N ALA A 102 29.35 26.80 31.35
CA ALA A 102 30.20 26.89 32.53
C ALA A 102 29.49 27.63 33.67
N ARG A 103 28.85 28.77 33.38
CA ARG A 103 28.05 29.49 34.39
C ARG A 103 26.96 28.60 35.00
N ALA A 104 26.27 27.81 34.18
CA ALA A 104 25.22 26.90 34.66
C ALA A 104 25.77 25.79 35.58
N ALA A 105 26.99 25.31 35.33
CA ALA A 105 27.69 24.37 36.21
C ALA A 105 28.08 25.01 37.55
N GLU A 106 28.59 26.25 37.56
CA GLU A 106 28.97 26.95 38.80
C GLU A 106 27.77 27.28 39.69
N VAL A 107 26.64 27.65 39.08
CA VAL A 107 25.41 28.02 39.81
C VAL A 107 24.82 26.84 40.59
N SER A 108 25.00 25.61 40.12
CA SER A 108 24.39 24.43 40.74
C SER A 108 25.38 23.25 40.82
N PRO A 109 26.13 23.11 41.93
CA PRO A 109 27.13 22.04 42.10
C PRO A 109 26.58 20.61 42.00
N SER A 110 25.26 20.42 42.14
CA SER A 110 24.60 19.12 41.95
C SER A 110 24.42 18.72 40.48
N VAL A 111 24.66 19.63 39.53
CA VAL A 111 24.57 19.38 38.10
C VAL A 111 25.82 18.65 37.64
N ALA A 112 25.64 17.56 36.91
CA ALA A 112 26.75 16.80 36.33
C ALA A 112 26.78 16.84 34.80
N LEU A 113 25.62 17.04 34.16
CA LEU A 113 25.48 17.10 32.71
C LEU A 113 24.68 18.33 32.31
N ILE A 114 25.19 19.07 31.32
CA ILE A 114 24.58 20.30 30.79
C ILE A 114 24.56 20.19 29.27
N GLY A 115 23.38 20.41 28.69
CA GLY A 115 23.19 20.43 27.24
C GLY A 115 22.89 21.82 26.73
N PRO A 116 23.39 22.21 25.55
CA PRO A 116 23.01 23.45 24.88
C PRO A 116 21.67 23.30 24.15
N LYS A 117 21.12 24.44 23.71
CA LYS A 117 20.07 24.50 22.69
C LYS A 117 20.68 24.24 21.31
N LEU A 118 20.35 23.09 20.70
CA LEU A 118 20.81 22.75 19.35
C LEU A 118 19.89 23.35 18.30
N LEU A 119 20.46 24.16 17.41
CA LEU A 119 19.80 24.85 16.31
C LEU A 119 20.13 24.17 14.99
N GLU A 120 19.23 24.28 14.02
CA GLU A 120 19.45 23.76 12.66
C GLU A 120 20.48 24.62 11.92
N LEU A 121 21.55 24.00 11.40
CA LEU A 121 22.63 24.73 10.73
C LEU A 121 22.14 25.60 9.56
N ASP A 122 21.30 25.03 8.70
CA ASP A 122 20.77 25.71 7.51
C ASP A 122 19.69 26.75 7.86
N ASN A 123 19.11 26.69 9.06
CA ASN A 123 18.00 27.53 9.51
C ASN A 123 18.10 27.79 11.03
N PRO A 124 18.98 28.69 11.48
CA PRO A 124 19.35 28.83 12.89
C PRO A 124 18.22 29.37 13.78
N ILE A 125 17.11 29.84 13.21
CA ILE A 125 15.90 30.17 13.97
C ILE A 125 15.10 28.94 14.36
N GLN A 126 15.45 27.73 13.89
CA GLN A 126 14.74 26.49 14.20
C GLN A 126 15.54 25.65 15.19
N ILE A 127 14.91 25.29 16.31
CA ILE A 127 15.46 24.38 17.31
C ILE A 127 15.45 22.98 16.73
N GLN A 128 16.63 22.42 16.51
CA GLN A 128 16.78 21.03 16.10
C GLN A 128 16.48 20.09 17.26
N GLN A 129 17.06 20.37 18.43
CA GLN A 129 16.91 19.56 19.65
C GLN A 129 17.23 20.38 20.90
N MET A 130 16.40 20.24 21.92
CA MET A 130 16.67 20.78 23.26
C MET A 130 16.09 19.81 24.29
N GLY A 131 16.97 19.16 25.05
CA GLY A 131 16.63 18.17 26.07
C GLY A 131 16.16 16.80 25.54
N LEU A 132 16.60 15.74 26.22
CA LEU A 132 16.23 14.34 25.97
C LEU A 132 15.47 13.76 27.15
N THR A 133 14.44 12.98 26.86
CA THR A 133 13.71 12.18 27.84
C THR A 133 13.24 10.86 27.21
N ALA A 134 12.52 10.05 27.98
CA ALA A 134 11.86 8.84 27.54
C ALA A 134 10.34 8.93 27.79
N THR A 135 9.54 8.22 27.00
CA THR A 135 8.15 7.92 27.39
C THR A 135 8.13 6.97 28.57
N LYS A 136 6.97 6.83 29.24
CA LYS A 136 6.78 5.81 30.29
C LYS A 136 7.07 4.38 29.85
N THR A 137 7.03 4.10 28.55
CA THR A 137 7.37 2.80 27.96
C THR A 137 8.86 2.66 27.65
N GLY A 138 9.68 3.68 27.89
CA GLY A 138 11.11 3.70 27.58
C GLY A 138 11.45 4.24 26.19
N LYS A 139 10.51 4.81 25.43
CA LYS A 139 10.81 5.27 24.06
C LYS A 139 11.56 6.60 24.10
N PRO A 140 12.74 6.74 23.44
CA PRO A 140 13.44 8.02 23.36
C PRO A 140 12.54 9.14 22.82
N PHE A 141 12.60 10.29 23.49
CA PHE A 141 11.73 11.42 23.25
C PHE A 141 12.50 12.75 23.40
N LEU A 142 12.51 13.56 22.34
CA LEU A 142 13.06 14.92 22.38
C LEU A 142 12.03 15.84 23.04
N LEU A 143 12.43 16.63 24.04
CA LEU A 143 11.52 17.56 24.74
C LEU A 143 11.05 18.68 23.80
N VAL A 144 12.00 19.28 23.07
CA VAL A 144 11.74 20.27 22.02
C VAL A 144 12.46 19.85 20.74
N GLN A 145 11.75 19.91 19.61
CA GLN A 145 12.28 19.56 18.29
C GLN A 145 11.47 20.24 17.19
N LYS A 146 12.16 20.80 16.18
CA LYS A 146 11.59 21.42 14.97
C LYS A 146 10.65 22.59 15.25
N GLU A 147 10.85 23.29 16.37
CA GLU A 147 10.11 24.51 16.72
C GLU A 147 10.96 25.74 16.38
N TYR A 148 10.34 26.84 15.97
CA TYR A 148 11.07 28.11 15.83
C TYR A 148 11.42 28.67 17.20
N ASP A 149 12.63 29.15 17.38
CA ASP A 149 13.11 29.80 18.59
C ASP A 149 12.59 31.25 18.62
N GLN A 150 11.54 31.47 19.41
CA GLN A 150 10.91 32.77 19.68
C GLN A 150 11.13 33.17 21.15
N GLY A 151 12.12 32.57 21.81
CA GLY A 151 12.42 32.72 23.22
C GLY A 151 11.47 31.95 24.16
N GLN A 152 10.58 31.11 23.61
CA GLN A 152 9.62 30.35 24.42
C GLN A 152 10.26 29.27 25.31
N HIS A 153 11.53 28.92 25.03
CA HIS A 153 12.29 27.92 25.76
C HIS A 153 13.57 28.49 26.39
N ASP A 154 13.64 29.80 26.67
CA ASP A 154 14.87 30.46 27.17
C ASP A 154 15.16 30.25 28.67
N ARG A 155 14.41 29.39 29.35
CA ARG A 155 14.64 29.06 30.75
C ARG A 155 15.45 27.77 30.86
N ALA A 156 16.48 27.78 31.71
CA ALA A 156 17.18 26.57 32.09
C ALA A 156 16.20 25.57 32.73
N GLY A 157 16.29 24.31 32.31
CA GLY A 157 15.30 23.29 32.67
C GLY A 157 15.92 21.94 32.96
N ASP A 158 15.40 21.26 33.98
CA ASP A 158 15.75 19.88 34.30
C ASP A 158 15.24 18.94 33.21
N THR A 159 16.15 18.09 32.72
CA THR A 159 15.86 17.06 31.72
C THR A 159 16.40 15.71 32.18
N LEU A 160 15.97 14.63 31.51
CA LEU A 160 16.48 13.29 31.82
C LEU A 160 17.89 13.10 31.27
N SER A 161 18.13 13.57 30.04
CA SER A 161 19.45 13.59 29.41
C SER A 161 19.57 14.75 28.40
N VAL A 162 20.74 14.89 27.78
CA VAL A 162 21.11 15.89 26.77
C VAL A 162 21.89 15.25 25.62
N SER A 163 21.92 15.91 24.46
CA SER A 163 22.65 15.42 23.28
C SER A 163 24.15 15.44 23.50
N THR A 164 24.89 14.46 22.97
CA THR A 164 26.36 14.47 22.94
C THR A 164 26.93 15.53 22.00
N ALA A 165 26.14 16.08 21.07
CA ALA A 165 26.56 17.09 20.08
C ALA A 165 26.84 18.50 20.68
N GLY A 166 27.32 18.57 21.92
CA GLY A 166 27.55 19.81 22.68
C GLY A 166 27.48 19.63 24.20
N MET A 167 27.52 18.40 24.72
CA MET A 167 27.34 18.09 26.14
C MET A 167 28.53 18.56 26.97
N LEU A 168 28.29 19.37 28.00
CA LEU A 168 29.27 19.64 29.05
C LEU A 168 29.03 18.67 30.22
N VAL A 169 30.03 17.87 30.58
CA VAL A 169 29.93 16.82 31.61
C VAL A 169 31.09 16.89 32.61
N SER A 170 30.80 16.69 33.89
CA SER A 170 31.85 16.63 34.92
C SER A 170 32.74 15.40 34.69
N LEU A 171 34.07 15.59 34.64
CA LEU A 171 35.02 14.50 34.38
C LEU A 171 34.90 13.41 35.46
N GLY A 172 34.75 13.79 36.73
CA GLY A 172 34.59 12.85 37.83
C GLY A 172 33.34 11.98 37.69
N VAL A 173 32.21 12.58 37.29
CA VAL A 173 30.96 11.85 37.07
C VAL A 173 31.04 10.96 35.82
N TRP A 174 31.69 11.43 34.76
CA TRP A 174 31.96 10.62 33.57
C TRP A 174 32.74 9.34 33.93
N GLN A 175 33.83 9.48 34.69
CA GLN A 175 34.66 8.36 35.14
C GLN A 175 33.92 7.43 36.12
N GLN A 176 33.18 8.01 37.08
CA GLN A 176 32.39 7.24 38.05
C GLN A 176 31.32 6.36 37.37
N LEU A 177 30.63 6.92 36.36
CA LEU A 177 29.60 6.20 35.63
C LEU A 177 30.20 5.31 34.52
N GLY A 178 31.47 5.47 34.15
CA GLY A 178 32.10 4.74 33.06
C GLY A 178 31.72 5.25 31.66
N GLY A 179 31.33 6.52 31.54
CA GLY A 179 31.02 7.18 30.28
C GLY A 179 29.83 6.61 29.52
N LEU A 180 29.88 6.70 28.18
CA LEU A 180 28.89 6.07 27.30
C LEU A 180 29.16 4.57 27.19
N ASP A 181 28.10 3.76 27.31
CA ASP A 181 28.16 2.31 27.15
C ASP A 181 28.10 1.95 25.65
N ASP A 182 29.21 1.46 25.10
CA ASP A 182 29.28 1.10 23.68
C ASP A 182 28.56 -0.18 23.33
N ASP A 183 28.22 -1.03 24.31
CA ASP A 183 27.33 -2.15 24.08
C ASP A 183 25.87 -1.72 23.94
N SER A 184 25.53 -0.50 24.34
CA SER A 184 24.17 0.01 24.26
C SER A 184 23.79 0.49 22.86
N PRO A 185 22.50 0.41 22.48
CA PRO A 185 22.03 0.93 21.21
C PRO A 185 22.44 2.39 21.04
N VAL A 186 23.00 2.75 19.88
CA VAL A 186 23.58 4.09 19.67
C VAL A 186 22.61 5.23 19.97
N LEU A 187 21.32 5.08 19.66
CA LEU A 187 20.28 6.09 19.94
C LEU A 187 19.73 6.05 21.39
N ALA A 188 20.37 5.31 22.28
CA ALA A 188 20.07 5.24 23.71
C ALA A 188 21.27 5.57 24.60
N GLN A 189 22.49 5.72 24.05
CA GLN A 189 23.70 5.91 24.85
C GLN A 189 23.65 7.20 25.68
N ASP A 190 23.28 8.30 25.03
CA ASP A 190 23.07 9.60 25.68
C ASP A 190 21.98 9.52 26.76
N LEU A 191 20.85 8.90 26.43
CA LEU A 191 19.72 8.72 27.34
C LEU A 191 20.08 7.84 28.54
N GLU A 192 20.86 6.78 28.34
CA GLU A 192 21.34 5.89 29.39
C GLU A 192 22.31 6.59 30.33
N LEU A 193 23.28 7.35 29.81
CA LEU A 193 24.19 8.14 30.64
C LEU A 193 23.42 9.12 31.53
N GLY A 194 22.45 9.85 30.98
CA GLY A 194 21.60 10.76 31.75
C GLY A 194 20.72 10.03 32.78
N LEU A 195 20.19 8.85 32.43
CA LEU A 195 19.47 7.99 33.38
C LEU A 195 20.35 7.58 34.55
N ARG A 196 21.58 7.12 34.29
CA ARG A 196 22.55 6.71 35.30
C ARG A 196 22.98 7.88 36.19
N ALA A 197 23.27 9.04 35.59
CA ALA A 197 23.58 10.26 36.34
C ALA A 197 22.45 10.69 37.27
N ARG A 198 21.20 10.67 36.78
CA ARG A 198 20.01 10.97 37.59
C ARG A 198 19.76 9.93 38.69
N ALA A 199 20.02 8.65 38.41
CA ALA A 199 19.91 7.59 39.41
C ALA A 199 20.96 7.71 40.52
N ALA A 200 22.17 8.15 40.16
CA ALA A 200 23.25 8.49 41.09
C ALA A 200 23.02 9.80 41.87
N GLY A 201 21.89 10.48 41.66
CA GLY A 201 21.49 11.68 42.41
C GLY A 201 21.97 13.01 41.79
N TYR A 202 22.68 12.98 40.66
CA TYR A 202 23.09 14.19 39.95
C TYR A 202 21.94 14.82 39.16
N ARG A 203 22.03 16.12 38.90
CA ARG A 203 21.11 16.85 38.03
C ARG A 203 21.64 16.91 36.60
N VAL A 204 20.70 16.91 35.65
CA VAL A 204 20.97 17.05 34.22
C VAL A 204 20.09 18.17 33.69
N ILE A 205 20.70 19.24 33.18
CA ILE A 205 19.97 20.44 32.79
C ILE A 205 20.23 20.80 31.33
N VAL A 206 19.31 21.55 30.75
CA VAL A 206 19.54 22.24 29.49
C VAL A 206 19.76 23.72 29.77
N GLU A 207 20.84 24.27 29.25
CA GLU A 207 21.12 25.70 29.27
C GLU A 207 20.69 26.32 27.94
N ALA A 208 19.55 27.02 27.97
CA ALA A 208 18.90 27.51 26.76
C ALA A 208 19.68 28.65 26.07
N THR A 209 20.47 29.41 26.85
CA THR A 209 21.29 30.51 26.35
C THR A 209 22.58 30.03 25.68
N ALA A 210 23.01 28.80 25.95
CA ALA A 210 24.09 28.15 25.23
C ALA A 210 23.57 27.62 23.89
N ARG A 211 23.95 28.27 22.79
CA ARG A 211 23.43 27.97 21.45
C ARG A 211 24.51 27.31 20.60
N VAL A 212 24.18 26.19 19.98
CA VAL A 212 25.07 25.44 19.08
C VAL A 212 24.30 25.08 17.82
N LYS A 213 24.82 25.43 16.64
CA LYS A 213 24.24 25.10 15.34
C LYS A 213 24.75 23.73 14.93
N HIS A 214 23.87 22.78 14.64
CA HIS A 214 24.25 21.40 14.35
C HIS A 214 23.65 20.91 13.03
N ALA A 215 24.52 20.37 12.16
CA ALA A 215 24.10 19.87 10.86
C ALA A 215 23.34 18.54 10.98
N GLY A 216 23.75 17.64 11.87
CA GLY A 216 23.16 16.31 12.02
C GLY A 216 23.28 15.47 10.75
N LEU A 217 24.46 15.47 10.12
CA LEU A 217 24.71 14.94 8.77
C LEU A 217 24.21 13.51 8.57
N SER A 218 24.46 12.62 9.54
CA SER A 218 24.02 11.23 9.48
C SER A 218 22.50 11.12 9.52
N LEU A 219 21.81 11.79 10.45
CA LEU A 219 20.35 11.70 10.56
C LEU A 219 19.61 12.38 9.41
N ARG A 220 20.25 13.31 8.67
CA ARG A 220 19.75 13.85 7.38
C ARG A 220 20.06 12.97 6.17
N GLY A 221 20.97 12.00 6.31
CA GLY A 221 21.36 11.10 5.22
C GLY A 221 22.40 11.70 4.28
N LYS A 222 23.08 12.78 4.72
CA LYS A 222 24.25 13.36 4.05
C LYS A 222 25.55 12.58 4.33
N ARG A 223 25.54 11.72 5.36
CA ARG A 223 26.62 10.78 5.73
C ARG A 223 26.06 9.33 5.76
N PRO A 224 26.84 8.30 5.38
CA PRO A 224 26.43 6.90 5.54
C PRO A 224 26.03 6.61 6.99
N ARG A 225 25.06 5.70 7.14
CA ARG A 225 24.45 5.34 8.44
C ARG A 225 24.84 3.94 8.91
N ARG A 226 26.00 3.44 8.49
CA ARG A 226 26.46 2.08 8.82
C ARG A 226 26.52 1.85 10.34
N TRP A 227 26.93 2.87 11.08
CA TRP A 227 26.99 2.87 12.55
C TRP A 227 25.63 2.61 13.26
N LEU A 228 24.48 2.82 12.59
CA LEU A 228 23.17 2.47 13.18
C LEU A 228 22.92 0.95 13.24
N GLY A 229 23.70 0.15 12.49
CA GLY A 229 23.50 -1.30 12.37
C GLY A 229 22.11 -1.66 11.85
N GLY A 230 21.55 -0.84 10.96
CA GLY A 230 20.21 -1.00 10.38
C GLY A 230 19.51 0.32 10.05
N SER A 231 18.19 0.26 9.89
CA SER A 231 17.38 1.46 9.65
C SER A 231 17.22 2.32 10.91
N VAL A 232 16.97 3.62 10.76
CA VAL A 232 16.69 4.53 11.90
C VAL A 232 15.51 4.02 12.76
N GLN A 233 14.50 3.41 12.14
CA GLN A 233 13.35 2.86 12.87
C GLN A 233 13.74 1.63 13.71
N GLN A 234 14.62 0.79 13.19
CA GLN A 234 15.17 -0.35 13.92
C GLN A 234 16.07 0.12 15.07
N ALA A 235 16.96 1.10 14.84
CA ALA A 235 17.80 1.66 15.90
C ALA A 235 16.97 2.30 17.04
N LEU A 236 15.91 3.05 16.70
CA LEU A 236 14.97 3.60 17.68
C LEU A 236 14.18 2.50 18.43
N SER A 237 13.90 1.38 17.77
CA SER A 237 13.25 0.23 18.40
C SER A 237 14.18 -0.47 19.39
N LYS A 238 15.44 -0.73 19.00
CA LYS A 238 16.49 -1.25 19.90
C LYS A 238 16.65 -0.34 21.12
N ALA A 239 16.74 0.98 20.91
CA ALA A 239 16.82 1.98 21.96
C ALA A 239 15.59 1.98 22.89
N HIS A 240 14.38 1.85 22.33
CA HIS A 240 13.14 1.76 23.11
C HIS A 240 13.11 0.51 23.99
N ILE A 241 13.44 -0.65 23.44
CA ILE A 241 13.42 -1.92 24.19
C ILE A 241 14.51 -1.91 25.26
N HIS A 242 15.73 -1.47 24.94
CA HIS A 242 16.83 -1.32 25.90
C HIS A 242 16.44 -0.43 27.08
N THR A 243 15.97 0.78 26.80
CA THR A 243 15.55 1.73 27.84
C THR A 243 14.34 1.21 28.63
N ALA A 244 13.42 0.48 27.99
CA ALA A 244 12.33 -0.20 28.69
C ALA A 244 12.85 -1.24 29.69
N LEU A 245 13.82 -2.07 29.27
CA LEU A 245 14.46 -3.07 30.14
C LEU A 245 15.24 -2.45 31.29
N LEU A 246 15.79 -1.23 31.14
CA LEU A 246 16.41 -0.50 32.25
C LEU A 246 15.37 -0.02 33.28
N LEU A 247 14.24 0.52 32.81
CA LEU A 247 13.27 1.24 33.64
C LEU A 247 12.18 0.35 34.25
N LEU A 248 11.83 -0.77 33.60
CA LEU A 248 10.71 -1.60 34.02
C LEU A 248 10.96 -2.30 35.38
N PRO A 249 9.90 -2.59 36.16
CA PRO A 249 9.98 -3.47 37.32
C PRO A 249 10.55 -4.85 36.94
N THR A 250 11.32 -5.47 37.85
CA THR A 250 11.98 -6.78 37.62
C THR A 250 11.00 -7.88 37.25
N TRP A 251 9.84 -7.95 37.92
CA TRP A 251 8.80 -8.94 37.67
C TRP A 251 8.14 -8.82 36.28
N LEU A 252 8.26 -7.67 35.62
CA LEU A 252 7.74 -7.45 34.26
C LEU A 252 8.74 -7.78 33.14
N LEU A 253 10.00 -8.10 33.45
CA LEU A 253 11.03 -8.35 32.43
C LEU A 253 10.79 -9.65 31.67
N ALA A 254 10.66 -10.77 32.39
CA ALA A 254 10.40 -12.08 31.80
C ALA A 254 9.11 -12.08 30.95
N PRO A 255 7.95 -11.59 31.42
CA PRO A 255 6.76 -11.54 30.59
C PRO A 255 6.92 -10.58 29.40
N LEU A 256 7.60 -9.43 29.55
CA LEU A 256 7.86 -8.55 28.40
C LEU A 256 8.67 -9.28 27.31
N ILE A 257 9.76 -9.96 27.69
CA ILE A 257 10.64 -10.64 26.73
C ILE A 257 9.92 -11.83 26.06
N LEU A 258 9.11 -12.57 26.83
CA LEU A 258 8.35 -13.73 26.35
C LEU A 258 7.19 -13.31 25.43
N PHE A 259 6.41 -12.31 25.83
CA PHE A 259 5.22 -11.85 25.09
C PHE A 259 5.51 -10.75 24.07
N MET A 260 6.76 -10.33 23.89
CA MET A 260 7.14 -9.33 22.89
C MET A 260 6.68 -9.66 21.46
N PRO A 261 6.80 -10.91 20.95
CA PRO A 261 6.24 -11.27 19.65
C PRO A 261 4.75 -10.98 19.54
N ALA A 262 3.98 -11.38 20.55
CA ALA A 262 2.55 -11.13 20.62
C ALA A 262 2.25 -9.62 20.66
N LEU A 263 3.06 -8.82 21.37
CA LEU A 263 2.93 -7.36 21.39
C LEU A 263 3.23 -6.72 20.03
N VAL A 264 4.22 -7.23 19.29
CA VAL A 264 4.51 -6.76 17.92
C VAL A 264 3.31 -7.02 17.02
N VAL A 265 2.77 -8.24 17.04
CA VAL A 265 1.58 -8.63 16.25
C VAL A 265 0.36 -7.79 16.65
N ALA A 266 0.08 -7.65 17.95
CA ALA A 266 -1.04 -6.85 18.45
C ALA A 266 -0.91 -5.35 18.11
N SER A 267 0.31 -4.83 17.99
CA SER A 267 0.57 -3.42 17.63
C SER A 267 0.55 -3.17 16.11
N ALA A 268 0.64 -4.20 15.28
CA ALA A 268 0.72 -4.09 13.83
C ALA A 268 -0.46 -3.32 13.21
N PRO A 269 -1.75 -3.58 13.56
CA PRO A 269 -2.89 -2.83 13.01
C PRO A 269 -2.79 -1.34 13.32
N VAL A 270 -2.34 -0.97 14.52
CA VAL A 270 -2.16 0.44 14.93
C VAL A 270 -1.07 1.11 14.10
N HIS A 271 0.02 0.42 13.80
CA HIS A 271 1.12 0.94 12.97
C HIS A 271 0.73 1.06 11.49
N ILE A 272 -0.05 0.11 10.96
CA ILE A 272 -0.64 0.16 9.61
C ILE A 272 -1.60 1.35 9.50
N LEU A 273 -2.52 1.51 10.47
CA LEU A 273 -3.43 2.66 10.53
C LEU A 273 -2.66 3.99 10.61
N ARG A 274 -1.57 4.04 11.39
CA ARG A 274 -0.67 5.20 11.48
C ARG A 274 0.25 5.37 10.26
N LYS A 275 0.11 4.54 9.22
CA LYS A 275 0.88 4.57 7.98
C LYS A 275 2.39 4.46 8.19
N GLN A 276 2.79 3.59 9.13
CA GLN A 276 4.18 3.34 9.52
C GLN A 276 4.48 1.82 9.54
N PRO A 277 4.25 1.09 8.43
CA PRO A 277 4.46 -0.36 8.39
C PRO A 277 5.91 -0.75 8.68
N GLY A 278 6.89 0.06 8.27
CA GLY A 278 8.31 -0.19 8.58
C GLY A 278 8.64 -0.25 10.08
N ARG A 279 7.79 0.32 10.95
CA ARG A 279 7.98 0.20 12.41
C ARG A 279 7.71 -1.21 12.92
N ILE A 280 6.86 -1.98 12.24
CA ILE A 280 6.55 -3.37 12.61
C ILE A 280 7.81 -4.21 12.43
N LEU A 281 8.45 -4.12 11.26
CA LEU A 281 9.73 -4.77 11.00
C LEU A 281 10.82 -4.28 11.95
N GLY A 282 10.89 -2.96 12.23
CA GLY A 282 11.83 -2.42 13.20
C GLY A 282 11.63 -2.95 14.63
N GLN A 283 10.38 -3.20 15.04
CA GLN A 283 10.04 -3.82 16.32
C GLN A 283 10.39 -5.30 16.36
N LEU A 284 10.06 -6.06 15.32
CA LEU A 284 10.39 -7.47 15.21
C LEU A 284 11.91 -7.69 15.22
N LEU A 285 12.66 -6.93 14.43
CA LEU A 285 14.12 -6.99 14.43
C LEU A 285 14.73 -6.47 15.75
N GLY A 286 14.08 -5.51 16.40
CA GLY A 286 14.48 -5.06 17.74
C GLY A 286 14.28 -6.14 18.80
N TRP A 287 13.19 -6.91 18.72
CA TRP A 287 12.93 -8.06 19.57
C TRP A 287 13.97 -9.17 19.37
N LEU A 288 14.20 -9.60 18.12
CA LEU A 288 15.21 -10.61 17.78
C LEU A 288 16.60 -10.21 18.28
N TRP A 289 16.97 -8.93 18.08
CA TRP A 289 18.22 -8.37 18.61
C TRP A 289 18.28 -8.43 20.14
N THR A 290 17.17 -8.17 20.83
CA THR A 290 17.11 -8.21 22.30
C THR A 290 17.33 -9.62 22.84
N TRP A 291 16.78 -10.65 22.18
CA TRP A 291 17.05 -12.05 22.52
C TRP A 291 18.53 -12.39 22.34
N GLY A 292 19.12 -12.01 21.20
CA GLY A 292 20.54 -12.25 20.94
C GLY A 292 21.51 -11.50 21.86
N THR A 293 21.06 -10.40 22.50
CA THR A 293 21.89 -9.56 23.38
C THR A 293 21.40 -9.51 24.83
N LEU A 294 20.53 -10.45 25.21
CA LEU A 294 19.86 -10.45 26.52
C LEU A 294 20.84 -10.38 27.70
N PRO A 295 21.96 -11.14 27.75
CA PRO A 295 22.92 -11.05 28.85
C PRO A 295 23.50 -9.64 29.03
N ALA A 296 23.90 -8.99 27.94
CA ALA A 296 24.42 -7.62 27.97
C ALA A 296 23.36 -6.62 28.47
N ARG A 297 22.09 -6.81 28.11
CA ARG A 297 20.98 -5.94 28.58
C ARG A 297 20.69 -6.12 30.07
N LEU A 298 20.77 -7.35 30.57
CA LEU A 298 20.63 -7.65 32.00
C LEU A 298 21.82 -7.10 32.80
N GLN A 299 23.03 -7.17 32.25
CA GLN A 299 24.22 -6.57 32.84
C GLN A 299 24.12 -5.04 32.90
N ALA A 300 23.73 -4.38 31.81
CA ALA A 300 23.48 -2.94 31.78
C ALA A 300 22.44 -2.52 32.83
N ARG A 301 21.34 -3.29 32.95
CA ARG A 301 20.34 -3.07 34.00
C ARG A 301 20.93 -3.23 35.40
N SER A 302 21.74 -4.27 35.63
CA SER A 302 22.39 -4.50 36.93
C SER A 302 23.29 -3.32 37.31
N ARG A 303 24.08 -2.80 36.35
CA ARG A 303 24.89 -1.58 36.52
C ARG A 303 24.00 -0.38 36.88
N PHE A 304 22.97 -0.12 36.08
CA PHE A 304 22.03 0.98 36.32
C PHE A 304 21.34 0.91 37.70
N LYS A 305 20.99 -0.29 38.17
CA LYS A 305 20.37 -0.46 39.50
C LYS A 305 21.35 -0.26 40.66
N LYS A 306 22.66 -0.42 40.43
CA LYS A 306 23.70 -0.09 41.42
C LYS A 306 23.93 1.42 41.53
N ASP A 307 23.68 2.18 40.47
CA ASP A 307 23.91 3.63 40.46
C ASP A 307 22.97 4.40 41.41
N GLY A 308 21.74 3.92 41.66
CA GLY A 308 20.88 4.47 42.73
C GLY A 308 19.37 4.41 42.48
N ASP A 309 18.63 5.39 43.04
CA ASP A 309 17.15 5.39 43.01
C ASP A 309 16.58 5.82 41.65
N THR A 310 15.52 5.13 41.24
CA THR A 310 14.86 5.32 39.95
C THR A 310 13.48 5.99 40.07
N LYS A 311 12.99 6.25 41.29
CA LYS A 311 11.67 6.86 41.51
C LYS A 311 11.60 8.31 41.01
N SER A 312 12.66 9.09 41.23
CA SER A 312 12.77 10.50 40.81
C SER A 312 12.68 10.67 39.29
N LEU A 313 13.09 9.66 38.53
CA LEU A 313 13.10 9.69 37.05
C LEU A 313 11.70 9.85 36.45
N ARG A 314 10.65 9.40 37.15
CA ARG A 314 9.27 9.41 36.63
C ARG A 314 8.74 10.82 36.38
N SER A 315 9.20 11.83 37.14
CA SER A 315 8.78 13.23 36.94
C SER A 315 9.41 13.86 35.70
N LEU A 316 10.57 13.34 35.26
CA LEU A 316 11.30 13.83 34.09
C LEU A 316 10.89 13.14 32.78
N MET A 317 10.07 12.08 32.85
CA MET A 317 9.56 11.36 31.68
C MET A 317 8.50 12.17 30.92
N ALA A 318 8.41 11.92 29.61
CA ALA A 318 7.46 12.61 28.74
C ALA A 318 5.99 12.42 29.19
N THR A 319 5.31 13.54 29.38
CA THR A 319 3.89 13.56 29.77
C THR A 319 2.98 13.19 28.58
N PRO A 320 1.76 12.67 28.83
CA PRO A 320 0.79 12.40 27.76
C PRO A 320 0.47 13.64 26.92
N LYS A 321 0.47 14.84 27.54
CA LYS A 321 0.25 16.12 26.85
C LYS A 321 1.38 16.43 25.86
N GLN A 322 2.65 16.29 26.28
CA GLN A 322 3.80 16.46 25.40
C GLN A 322 3.79 15.44 24.24
N ILE A 323 3.47 14.16 24.53
CA ILE A 323 3.38 13.12 23.49
C ILE A 323 2.28 13.45 22.47
N ARG A 324 1.10 13.90 22.91
CA ARG A 324 0.01 14.32 22.02
C ARG A 324 0.38 15.56 21.22
N SER A 325 1.03 16.55 21.83
CA SER A 325 1.50 17.76 21.17
C SER A 325 2.51 17.43 20.07
N ARG A 326 3.56 16.65 20.40
CA ARG A 326 4.56 16.18 19.44
C ARG A 326 3.93 15.38 18.31
N ARG A 327 2.94 14.53 18.62
CA ARG A 327 2.20 13.81 17.58
C ARG A 327 1.50 14.76 16.64
N ARG A 328 0.82 15.81 17.13
CA ARG A 328 0.14 16.81 16.30
C ARG A 328 1.14 17.59 15.43
N ALA A 329 2.22 18.09 16.03
CA ALA A 329 3.28 18.82 15.32
C ALA A 329 3.93 17.97 14.22
N SER A 330 4.11 16.66 14.44
CA SER A 330 4.65 15.75 13.41
C SER A 330 3.75 15.53 12.19
N LEU A 331 2.49 15.97 12.25
CA LEU A 331 1.55 15.94 11.11
C LEU A 331 1.60 17.24 10.30
N GLU A 332 2.26 18.28 10.82
CA GLU A 332 2.39 19.55 10.13
C GLU A 332 3.59 19.44 9.19
N PHE A 333 3.31 19.49 7.89
CA PHE A 333 4.32 19.54 6.84
C PHE A 333 4.26 20.92 6.18
N GLU A 334 5.43 21.49 5.91
CA GLU A 334 5.51 22.58 4.94
C GLU A 334 5.16 22.00 3.58
N SER A 335 4.05 22.47 3.02
CA SER A 335 3.72 22.14 1.65
C SER A 335 4.82 22.76 0.77
N PRO A 336 5.43 22.02 -0.18
CA PRO A 336 6.19 22.66 -1.24
C PRO A 336 5.31 23.75 -1.87
N GLU A 337 5.92 24.85 -2.33
CA GLU A 337 5.24 26.02 -2.90
C GLU A 337 3.96 25.60 -3.61
N ALA A 338 2.83 26.12 -3.13
CA ALA A 338 1.51 25.70 -3.56
C ALA A 338 1.34 26.06 -5.04
N ASN A 339 1.77 25.17 -5.94
CA ASN A 339 1.26 25.14 -7.31
C ASN A 339 -0.26 25.19 -7.16
N GLU A 340 -0.89 26.19 -7.76
CA GLU A 340 -2.34 26.39 -7.72
C GLU A 340 -3.02 25.07 -8.08
N SER A 341 -3.51 24.36 -7.06
CA SER A 341 -4.10 23.05 -7.27
C SER A 341 -5.40 23.25 -8.01
N LEU A 342 -5.55 22.62 -9.17
CA LEU A 342 -6.79 22.65 -9.94
C LEU A 342 -8.00 22.34 -9.05
N PRO A 343 -9.14 23.01 -9.27
CA PRO A 343 -10.35 22.71 -8.52
C PRO A 343 -10.71 21.23 -8.66
N GLY A 344 -11.04 20.57 -7.54
CA GLY A 344 -11.50 19.18 -7.54
C GLY A 344 -12.85 19.02 -8.25
N LEU A 345 -13.25 17.77 -8.53
CA LEU A 345 -14.44 17.38 -9.33
C LEU A 345 -15.70 18.23 -9.08
N PHE A 346 -16.04 18.49 -7.82
CA PHE A 346 -17.23 19.28 -7.46
C PHE A 346 -17.05 20.77 -7.77
N ARG A 347 -15.88 21.33 -7.43
CA ARG A 347 -15.61 22.77 -7.63
C ARG A 347 -15.38 23.10 -9.11
N SER A 348 -14.90 22.15 -9.91
CA SER A 348 -14.76 22.30 -11.35
C SER A 348 -16.08 22.10 -12.11
N GLY A 349 -17.14 21.62 -11.47
CA GLY A 349 -18.39 21.23 -12.12
C GLY A 349 -18.28 19.96 -12.96
N ALA A 350 -17.14 19.26 -12.93
CA ALA A 350 -16.87 18.08 -13.75
C ALA A 350 -17.79 16.90 -13.43
N ILE A 351 -18.28 16.81 -12.20
CA ILE A 351 -19.19 15.73 -11.79
C ILE A 351 -20.49 15.72 -12.61
N TRP A 352 -20.96 16.88 -13.07
CA TRP A 352 -22.17 16.98 -13.89
C TRP A 352 -21.99 16.37 -15.28
N TRP A 353 -20.75 16.36 -15.80
CA TRP A 353 -20.45 15.71 -17.07
C TRP A 353 -20.50 14.18 -16.98
N ALA A 354 -20.36 13.59 -15.78
CA ALA A 354 -20.56 12.16 -15.58
C ALA A 354 -22.03 11.72 -15.81
N LEU A 355 -22.98 12.65 -15.84
CA LEU A 355 -24.37 12.36 -16.20
C LEU A 355 -24.52 12.00 -17.68
N VAL A 356 -23.64 12.46 -18.57
CA VAL A 356 -23.72 12.15 -20.00
C VAL A 356 -23.57 10.63 -20.27
N PRO A 357 -22.47 9.97 -19.84
CA PRO A 357 -22.37 8.51 -19.99
C PRO A 357 -23.42 7.75 -19.18
N LEU A 358 -23.88 8.30 -18.05
CA LEU A 358 -24.97 7.70 -17.25
C LEU A 358 -26.29 7.66 -18.01
N LEU A 359 -26.68 8.78 -18.64
CA LEU A 359 -27.90 8.89 -19.44
C LEU A 359 -27.85 7.99 -20.68
N LEU A 360 -26.68 7.91 -21.34
CA LEU A 360 -26.49 6.98 -22.46
C LEU A 360 -26.56 5.51 -22.03
N SER A 361 -26.22 5.22 -20.77
CA SER A 361 -26.30 3.86 -20.19
C SER A 361 -27.70 3.53 -19.65
N TYR A 362 -28.72 4.38 -19.81
CA TYR A 362 -30.06 4.18 -19.22
C TYR A 362 -30.71 2.84 -19.55
N ARG A 363 -30.41 2.25 -20.72
CA ARG A 363 -30.91 0.92 -21.11
C ARG A 363 -30.44 -0.21 -20.19
N PHE A 364 -29.32 -0.02 -19.50
CA PHE A 364 -28.76 -0.95 -18.51
C PHE A 364 -29.22 -0.63 -17.08
N PHE A 365 -30.19 0.27 -16.90
CA PHE A 365 -30.70 0.59 -15.57
C PHE A 365 -31.23 -0.68 -14.89
N PRO A 366 -30.73 -1.02 -13.69
CA PRO A 366 -31.00 -2.32 -13.09
C PRO A 366 -32.45 -2.41 -12.59
N SER A 367 -33.22 -3.33 -13.17
CA SER A 367 -34.59 -3.67 -12.75
C SER A 367 -34.73 -5.07 -12.14
N GLY A 368 -33.69 -5.90 -12.21
CA GLY A 368 -33.66 -7.27 -11.72
C GLY A 368 -32.26 -7.89 -11.83
N THR A 369 -32.16 -9.21 -11.84
CA THR A 369 -30.87 -9.90 -12.08
C THR A 369 -30.51 -9.82 -13.56
N LEU A 370 -29.27 -9.45 -13.86
CA LEU A 370 -28.76 -9.37 -15.23
C LEU A 370 -28.57 -10.79 -15.80
N VAL A 371 -29.26 -11.13 -16.90
CA VAL A 371 -29.19 -12.46 -17.55
C VAL A 371 -28.61 -12.41 -18.97
N SER A 372 -28.36 -11.20 -19.50
CA SER A 372 -27.80 -11.01 -20.84
C SER A 372 -26.33 -11.44 -20.96
N GLY A 373 -25.93 -11.89 -22.14
CA GLY A 373 -24.53 -12.19 -22.47
C GLY A 373 -24.00 -13.53 -21.94
N GLY A 374 -24.88 -14.42 -21.51
CA GLY A 374 -24.50 -15.73 -20.96
C GLY A 374 -23.94 -15.67 -19.53
N TYR A 375 -24.02 -14.52 -18.86
CA TYR A 375 -23.63 -14.40 -17.44
C TYR A 375 -24.73 -14.98 -16.54
N PRO A 376 -24.44 -15.97 -15.70
CA PRO A 376 -25.39 -16.48 -14.72
C PRO A 376 -25.59 -15.49 -13.56
N ALA A 377 -26.67 -15.70 -12.80
CA ALA A 377 -26.87 -15.00 -11.52
C ALA A 377 -25.75 -15.34 -10.51
N MET A 378 -25.42 -14.39 -9.65
CA MET A 378 -24.56 -14.62 -8.48
C MET A 378 -25.34 -15.29 -7.36
N GLY A 379 -24.64 -15.81 -6.35
CA GLY A 379 -25.25 -16.40 -5.14
C GLY A 379 -26.31 -15.51 -4.48
N GLN A 380 -27.26 -16.15 -3.77
CA GLN A 380 -28.46 -15.49 -3.21
C GLN A 380 -28.11 -14.44 -2.14
N ASP A 381 -27.01 -14.64 -1.42
CA ASP A 381 -26.58 -13.78 -0.32
C ASP A 381 -25.05 -13.75 -0.18
N LEU A 382 -24.56 -12.88 0.70
CA LEU A 382 -23.12 -12.78 0.98
C LEU A 382 -22.53 -14.09 1.53
N ALA A 383 -23.29 -14.88 2.28
CA ALA A 383 -22.78 -16.14 2.85
C ALA A 383 -22.55 -17.19 1.76
N SER A 384 -23.52 -17.39 0.86
CA SER A 384 -23.39 -18.33 -0.27
C SER A 384 -22.24 -17.95 -1.21
N VAL A 385 -22.06 -16.66 -1.52
CA VAL A 385 -20.91 -16.19 -2.31
C VAL A 385 -19.61 -16.36 -1.52
N TYR A 386 -19.61 -16.06 -0.22
CA TYR A 386 -18.41 -16.26 0.60
C TYR A 386 -17.98 -17.72 0.57
N ASP A 387 -18.89 -18.68 0.74
CA ASP A 387 -18.57 -20.11 0.77
C ASP A 387 -18.06 -20.63 -0.58
N ALA A 388 -18.53 -20.05 -1.69
CA ALA A 388 -18.11 -20.45 -3.03
C ALA A 388 -16.76 -19.85 -3.48
N VAL A 389 -16.23 -18.85 -2.78
CA VAL A 389 -14.95 -18.20 -3.12
C VAL A 389 -13.77 -18.83 -2.40
N SER A 390 -12.67 -19.03 -3.13
CA SER A 390 -11.44 -19.69 -2.65
C SER A 390 -11.63 -21.17 -2.31
N LEU A 391 -12.35 -21.87 -3.18
CA LEU A 391 -12.45 -23.33 -3.11
C LEU A 391 -11.14 -23.94 -3.64
N SER A 392 -10.56 -24.87 -2.88
CA SER A 392 -9.48 -25.74 -3.40
C SER A 392 -10.06 -26.90 -4.20
N LYS A 393 -11.26 -27.35 -3.83
CA LYS A 393 -11.96 -28.46 -4.47
C LYS A 393 -13.37 -28.02 -4.87
N LEU A 394 -13.58 -27.86 -6.16
CA LEU A 394 -14.93 -27.86 -6.73
C LEU A 394 -15.37 -29.33 -6.89
N PRO A 395 -16.50 -29.78 -6.32
CA PRO A 395 -16.95 -31.18 -6.39
C PRO A 395 -17.44 -31.63 -7.79
N ALA A 396 -17.13 -30.89 -8.85
CA ALA A 396 -17.56 -31.19 -10.20
C ALA A 396 -16.69 -32.31 -10.81
N LEU A 397 -17.34 -33.35 -11.34
CA LEU A 397 -16.77 -34.47 -12.11
C LEU A 397 -15.98 -35.53 -11.29
N ASP A 398 -16.68 -36.30 -10.45
CA ASP A 398 -16.17 -37.53 -9.81
C ASP A 398 -14.83 -37.39 -9.06
N GLY A 399 -14.62 -36.25 -8.39
CA GLY A 399 -13.48 -36.02 -7.51
C GLY A 399 -12.27 -35.31 -8.13
N LEU A 400 -12.42 -34.71 -9.32
CA LEU A 400 -11.41 -33.80 -9.88
C LEU A 400 -11.40 -32.46 -9.13
N GLU A 401 -10.21 -32.05 -8.67
CA GLU A 401 -10.04 -30.86 -7.83
C GLU A 401 -9.60 -29.66 -8.69
N PHE A 402 -10.52 -28.73 -8.96
CA PHE A 402 -10.20 -27.45 -9.62
C PHE A 402 -10.25 -26.28 -8.63
N PRO A 403 -9.26 -25.35 -8.66
CA PRO A 403 -9.34 -24.12 -7.89
C PRO A 403 -10.43 -23.20 -8.46
N SER A 404 -11.02 -22.35 -7.60
CA SER A 404 -11.97 -21.33 -8.04
C SER A 404 -11.32 -20.31 -8.98
N ASP A 405 -12.02 -19.94 -10.05
CA ASP A 405 -11.60 -18.90 -11.00
C ASP A 405 -11.32 -17.55 -10.31
N PRO A 406 -10.32 -16.76 -10.76
CA PRO A 406 -10.02 -15.44 -10.21
C PRO A 406 -11.23 -14.49 -10.14
N ALA A 407 -12.15 -14.57 -11.11
CA ALA A 407 -13.35 -13.75 -11.12
C ALA A 407 -14.35 -14.08 -10.01
N ALA A 408 -14.30 -15.24 -9.36
CA ALA A 408 -15.17 -15.54 -8.23
C ALA A 408 -15.00 -14.52 -7.08
N TRP A 409 -13.78 -14.01 -6.88
CA TRP A 409 -13.51 -12.92 -5.93
C TRP A 409 -14.22 -11.61 -6.28
N PHE A 410 -14.48 -11.36 -7.57
CA PHE A 410 -15.26 -10.21 -7.99
C PHE A 410 -16.72 -10.30 -7.51
N ALA A 411 -17.31 -11.50 -7.50
CA ALA A 411 -18.62 -11.71 -6.91
C ALA A 411 -18.65 -11.35 -5.42
N LEU A 412 -17.59 -11.65 -4.67
CA LEU A 412 -17.48 -11.26 -3.26
C LEU A 412 -17.44 -9.73 -3.08
N PHE A 413 -16.78 -9.00 -3.99
CA PHE A 413 -16.82 -7.53 -3.97
C PHE A 413 -18.23 -6.99 -4.26
N MET A 414 -18.98 -7.62 -5.17
CA MET A 414 -20.38 -7.25 -5.45
C MET A 414 -21.30 -7.60 -4.29
N ALA A 415 -21.12 -8.77 -3.67
CA ALA A 415 -21.83 -9.17 -2.45
C ALA A 415 -21.53 -8.22 -1.29
N ALA A 416 -20.31 -7.71 -1.15
CA ALA A 416 -20.00 -6.69 -0.14
C ALA A 416 -20.73 -5.36 -0.38
N LEU A 417 -21.04 -5.02 -1.64
CA LEU A 417 -21.80 -3.82 -2.00
C LEU A 417 -23.32 -4.01 -1.81
N SER A 418 -23.84 -5.20 -2.13
CA SER A 418 -25.24 -5.59 -1.99
C SER A 418 -25.35 -6.97 -1.31
N PRO A 419 -25.27 -7.04 0.04
CA PRO A 419 -25.17 -8.33 0.75
C PRO A 419 -26.40 -9.23 0.64
N ALA A 420 -27.58 -8.64 0.40
CA ALA A 420 -28.83 -9.36 0.29
C ALA A 420 -29.15 -9.79 -1.15
N ASN A 421 -28.49 -9.22 -2.16
CA ASN A 421 -28.64 -9.60 -3.56
C ASN A 421 -27.37 -9.19 -4.33
N PRO A 422 -26.35 -10.06 -4.37
CA PRO A 422 -25.10 -9.82 -5.08
C PRO A 422 -25.28 -9.56 -6.58
N SER A 423 -26.24 -10.23 -7.22
CA SER A 423 -26.57 -10.08 -8.65
C SER A 423 -27.01 -8.65 -9.01
N LEU A 424 -27.79 -8.00 -8.13
CA LEU A 424 -28.16 -6.60 -8.26
C LEU A 424 -26.93 -5.69 -8.13
N GLY A 425 -25.99 -6.03 -7.27
CA GLY A 425 -24.69 -5.33 -7.15
C GLY A 425 -23.92 -5.33 -8.47
N PHE A 426 -23.87 -6.49 -9.16
CA PHE A 426 -23.26 -6.62 -10.48
C PHE A 426 -23.97 -5.77 -11.55
N ALA A 427 -25.31 -5.79 -11.59
CA ALA A 427 -26.08 -4.99 -12.53
C ALA A 427 -25.83 -3.47 -12.35
N TRP A 428 -25.73 -3.00 -11.10
CA TRP A 428 -25.32 -1.62 -10.79
C TRP A 428 -23.90 -1.31 -11.23
N ALA A 429 -22.96 -2.25 -11.07
CA ALA A 429 -21.58 -2.06 -11.53
C ALA A 429 -21.52 -1.87 -13.05
N VAL A 430 -22.24 -2.70 -13.82
CA VAL A 430 -22.33 -2.58 -15.29
C VAL A 430 -22.97 -1.26 -15.70
N PHE A 431 -24.09 -0.86 -15.06
CA PHE A 431 -24.76 0.41 -15.33
C PHE A 431 -23.85 1.63 -15.06
N LEU A 432 -23.04 1.57 -14.00
CA LEU A 432 -22.15 2.65 -13.59
C LEU A 432 -20.76 2.61 -14.24
N ALA A 433 -20.47 1.62 -15.08
CA ALA A 433 -19.13 1.41 -15.65
C ALA A 433 -18.60 2.63 -16.42
N LEU A 434 -19.38 3.17 -17.37
CA LEU A 434 -18.97 4.35 -18.16
C LEU A 434 -18.82 5.63 -17.31
N PRO A 435 -19.73 5.96 -16.37
CA PRO A 435 -19.51 7.02 -15.39
C PRO A 435 -18.24 6.84 -14.54
N ILE A 436 -17.96 5.62 -14.06
CA ILE A 436 -16.75 5.32 -13.28
C ILE A 436 -15.49 5.52 -14.14
N ALA A 437 -15.52 5.09 -15.40
CA ALA A 437 -14.46 5.30 -16.38
C ALA A 437 -14.20 6.81 -16.61
N PHE A 438 -15.26 7.60 -16.80
CA PHE A 438 -15.18 9.06 -16.92
C PHE A 438 -14.50 9.69 -15.69
N LEU A 439 -14.97 9.35 -14.48
CA LEU A 439 -14.43 9.92 -13.24
C LEU A 439 -12.96 9.54 -13.05
N GLY A 440 -12.59 8.29 -13.36
CA GLY A 440 -11.20 7.83 -13.31
C GLY A 440 -10.31 8.57 -14.30
N ALA A 441 -10.72 8.65 -15.57
CA ALA A 441 -10.01 9.35 -16.62
C ALA A 441 -9.83 10.85 -16.30
N TRP A 442 -10.85 11.48 -15.71
CA TRP A 442 -10.74 12.86 -15.24
C TRP A 442 -9.71 13.01 -14.11
N GLN A 443 -9.74 12.12 -13.11
CA GLN A 443 -8.81 12.17 -11.99
C GLN A 443 -7.37 11.94 -12.43
N PHE A 444 -7.15 11.07 -13.42
CA PHE A 444 -5.85 10.85 -14.02
C PHE A 444 -5.42 12.06 -14.88
N GLY A 445 -6.29 12.57 -15.75
CA GLY A 445 -6.01 13.68 -16.66
C GLY A 445 -5.60 14.98 -15.96
N LYS A 446 -6.11 15.25 -14.75
CA LYS A 446 -5.72 16.42 -13.94
C LYS A 446 -4.24 16.46 -13.54
N LEU A 447 -3.54 15.32 -13.64
CA LEU A 447 -2.10 15.26 -13.36
C LEU A 447 -1.27 15.92 -14.46
N PHE A 448 -1.81 16.03 -15.67
CA PHE A 448 -1.08 16.48 -16.87
C PHE A 448 -1.64 17.77 -17.48
N ILE A 449 -2.93 18.05 -17.25
CA ILE A 449 -3.67 19.09 -17.96
C ILE A 449 -4.09 20.20 -17.00
N ALA A 450 -3.78 21.46 -17.35
CA ALA A 450 -4.02 22.62 -16.50
C ALA A 450 -5.44 23.23 -16.62
N LYS A 451 -6.26 22.83 -17.60
CA LYS A 451 -7.59 23.41 -17.85
C LYS A 451 -8.67 22.38 -17.54
N PRO A 452 -9.55 22.60 -16.54
CA PRO A 452 -10.58 21.63 -16.17
C PRO A 452 -11.48 21.20 -17.32
N TRP A 453 -12.04 22.13 -18.09
CA TRP A 453 -12.94 21.78 -19.20
C TRP A 453 -12.29 20.87 -20.26
N VAL A 454 -10.97 20.99 -20.49
CA VAL A 454 -10.22 20.12 -21.43
C VAL A 454 -10.18 18.69 -20.90
N ILE A 455 -10.01 18.52 -19.58
CA ILE A 455 -10.04 17.20 -18.92
C ILE A 455 -11.42 16.56 -19.10
N SER A 456 -12.51 17.34 -19.11
CA SER A 456 -13.91 16.84 -19.26
C SER A 456 -14.06 16.20 -20.61
N LEU A 457 -13.59 16.89 -21.64
CA LEU A 457 -13.71 16.41 -23.01
C LEU A 457 -12.94 15.13 -23.23
N ILE A 458 -11.75 15.01 -22.65
CA ILE A 458 -10.92 13.81 -22.74
C ILE A 458 -11.54 12.65 -21.97
N ALA A 459 -12.00 12.93 -20.75
CA ALA A 459 -12.66 11.93 -19.93
C ALA A 459 -13.95 11.43 -20.60
N LEU A 460 -14.71 12.31 -21.26
CA LEU A 460 -15.87 11.93 -22.09
C LEU A 460 -15.43 11.13 -23.31
N GLY A 461 -14.38 11.57 -24.01
CA GLY A 461 -13.77 10.86 -25.13
C GLY A 461 -13.34 9.45 -24.78
N TYR A 462 -12.85 9.24 -23.55
CA TYR A 462 -12.53 7.92 -23.03
C TYR A 462 -13.78 7.11 -22.71
N SER A 463 -14.70 7.66 -21.88
CA SER A 463 -15.88 6.91 -21.41
C SER A 463 -16.89 6.61 -22.51
N LEU A 464 -16.92 7.40 -23.58
CA LEU A 464 -17.82 7.25 -24.72
C LEU A 464 -17.09 6.77 -25.97
N SER A 465 -15.91 6.17 -25.78
CA SER A 465 -15.16 5.61 -26.90
C SER A 465 -15.95 4.46 -27.55
N PRO A 466 -15.89 4.30 -28.88
CA PRO A 466 -16.54 3.18 -29.56
C PRO A 466 -16.16 1.82 -28.98
N GLN A 467 -14.93 1.69 -28.44
CA GLN A 467 -14.44 0.46 -27.87
C GLN A 467 -15.11 0.12 -26.52
N LEU A 468 -15.27 1.07 -25.60
CA LEU A 468 -15.99 0.79 -24.34
C LEU A 468 -17.48 0.55 -24.59
N LEU A 469 -18.07 1.26 -25.55
CA LEU A 469 -19.45 1.02 -25.96
C LEU A 469 -19.61 -0.36 -26.62
N ALA A 470 -18.63 -0.81 -27.41
CA ALA A 470 -18.62 -2.14 -28.00
C ALA A 470 -18.60 -3.23 -26.92
N LEU A 471 -17.71 -3.14 -25.93
CA LEU A 471 -17.68 -4.09 -24.80
C LEU A 471 -19.02 -4.16 -24.07
N GLN A 472 -19.66 -3.02 -23.82
CA GLN A 472 -20.96 -2.98 -23.16
C GLN A 472 -22.07 -3.62 -24.00
N GLN A 473 -22.03 -3.47 -25.33
CA GLN A 473 -23.02 -4.04 -26.26
C GLN A 473 -22.78 -5.51 -26.56
N GLN A 474 -21.53 -5.97 -26.58
CA GLN A 474 -21.14 -7.38 -26.74
C GLN A 474 -21.27 -8.17 -25.44
N PHE A 475 -21.72 -7.53 -24.37
CA PHE A 475 -21.87 -8.11 -23.04
C PHE A 475 -20.54 -8.58 -22.41
N LEU A 476 -19.40 -8.01 -22.83
CA LEU A 476 -18.07 -8.23 -22.25
C LEU A 476 -17.89 -7.37 -20.99
N TYR A 477 -18.66 -7.70 -19.95
CA TYR A 477 -18.80 -6.87 -18.76
C TYR A 477 -17.54 -6.83 -17.89
N LEU A 478 -16.78 -7.93 -17.81
CA LEU A 478 -15.56 -7.98 -17.02
C LEU A 478 -14.47 -7.06 -17.61
N GLU A 479 -14.29 -7.08 -18.92
CA GLU A 479 -13.37 -6.21 -19.66
C GLU A 479 -13.80 -4.73 -19.57
N LEU A 480 -15.11 -4.46 -19.65
CA LEU A 480 -15.67 -3.12 -19.49
C LEU A 480 -15.34 -2.54 -18.11
N LEU A 481 -15.58 -3.32 -17.06
CA LEU A 481 -15.30 -2.92 -15.68
C LEU A 481 -13.80 -2.79 -15.42
N ALA A 482 -12.97 -3.69 -15.97
CA ALA A 482 -11.52 -3.60 -15.88
C ALA A 482 -11.03 -2.27 -16.48
N SER A 483 -11.51 -1.94 -17.68
CA SER A 483 -11.18 -0.71 -18.38
C SER A 483 -11.63 0.53 -17.61
N ALA A 484 -12.81 0.49 -16.96
CA ALA A 484 -13.27 1.58 -16.10
C ALA A 484 -12.37 1.84 -14.87
N ILE A 485 -11.72 0.78 -14.34
CA ILE A 485 -10.87 0.84 -13.14
C ILE A 485 -9.43 1.25 -13.45
N VAL A 486 -8.91 0.94 -14.65
CA VAL A 486 -7.51 1.26 -15.04
C VAL A 486 -7.11 2.72 -14.78
N PRO A 487 -7.88 3.74 -15.19
CA PRO A 487 -7.52 5.13 -14.92
C PRO A 487 -7.42 5.47 -13.42
N TRP A 488 -8.22 4.83 -12.57
CA TRP A 488 -8.16 4.99 -11.11
C TRP A 488 -6.87 4.40 -10.54
N VAL A 489 -6.48 3.20 -10.99
CA VAL A 489 -5.22 2.55 -10.57
C VAL A 489 -4.03 3.45 -10.93
N LEU A 490 -3.96 3.93 -12.17
CA LEU A 490 -2.90 4.83 -12.63
C LEU A 490 -2.87 6.15 -11.84
N TYR A 491 -4.06 6.72 -11.57
CA TYR A 491 -4.17 7.92 -10.74
C TYR A 491 -3.62 7.68 -9.32
N PHE A 492 -3.99 6.56 -8.67
CA PHE A 492 -3.51 6.24 -7.33
C PHE A 492 -2.00 5.98 -7.32
N GLN A 493 -1.46 5.26 -8.30
CA GLN A 493 -0.01 5.05 -8.45
C GLN A 493 0.75 6.39 -8.55
N ALA A 494 0.29 7.30 -9.40
CA ALA A 494 0.89 8.62 -9.54
C ALA A 494 0.81 9.43 -8.25
N GLN A 495 -0.27 9.30 -7.47
CA GLN A 495 -0.40 9.93 -6.15
C GLN A 495 0.56 9.34 -5.10
N VAL A 496 0.88 8.04 -5.17
CA VAL A 496 1.93 7.44 -4.33
C VAL A 496 3.28 8.06 -4.69
N ALA A 497 3.60 8.11 -5.97
CA ALA A 497 4.89 8.60 -6.47
C ALA A 497 5.14 10.08 -6.13
N THR A 498 4.12 10.93 -6.28
CA THR A 498 4.19 12.39 -6.06
C THR A 498 3.94 12.83 -4.61
N SER A 499 3.65 11.89 -3.71
CA SER A 499 3.35 12.23 -2.30
C SER A 499 4.56 12.85 -1.58
N PHE A 500 4.34 13.95 -0.85
CA PHE A 500 5.38 14.60 -0.04
C PHE A 500 5.67 13.85 1.28
N SER A 501 4.68 13.18 1.87
CA SER A 501 4.85 12.41 3.11
C SER A 501 4.69 10.91 2.89
N ALA A 502 5.46 10.10 3.61
CA ALA A 502 5.33 8.65 3.57
C ALA A 502 3.93 8.18 3.99
N ALA A 503 3.30 8.86 4.96
CA ALA A 503 1.95 8.50 5.40
C ALA A 503 0.91 8.65 4.28
N ARG A 504 1.02 9.70 3.46
CA ARG A 504 0.17 9.91 2.29
C ARG A 504 0.46 8.88 1.19
N ALA A 505 1.74 8.54 0.97
CA ALA A 505 2.15 7.49 0.04
C ALA A 505 1.47 6.15 0.37
N TRP A 506 1.58 5.69 1.63
CA TRP A 506 0.96 4.45 2.09
C TRP A 506 -0.56 4.46 2.00
N ARG A 507 -1.21 5.62 2.14
CA ARG A 507 -2.66 5.74 1.95
C ARG A 507 -3.06 5.47 0.50
N TRP A 508 -2.40 6.16 -0.42
CA TRP A 508 -2.65 5.98 -1.84
C TRP A 508 -2.26 4.59 -2.32
N LEU A 509 -1.26 3.97 -1.70
CA LEU A 509 -0.92 2.57 -1.95
C LEU A 509 -2.03 1.62 -1.53
N GLY A 510 -2.67 1.86 -0.38
CA GLY A 510 -3.84 1.07 0.05
C GLY A 510 -4.95 1.10 -1.01
N LEU A 511 -5.27 2.29 -1.53
CA LEU A 511 -6.25 2.44 -2.61
C LEU A 511 -5.79 1.78 -3.91
N ALA A 512 -4.54 2.02 -4.33
CA ALA A 512 -3.96 1.44 -5.54
C ALA A 512 -3.96 -0.09 -5.50
N GLY A 513 -3.58 -0.68 -4.37
CA GLY A 513 -3.54 -2.13 -4.18
C GLY A 513 -4.93 -2.76 -4.15
N LEU A 514 -5.92 -2.13 -3.52
CA LEU A 514 -7.30 -2.63 -3.57
C LEU A 514 -7.88 -2.54 -4.98
N SER A 515 -7.69 -1.41 -5.68
CA SER A 515 -8.14 -1.28 -7.07
C SER A 515 -7.40 -2.25 -8.00
N ALA A 516 -6.12 -2.53 -7.74
CA ALA A 516 -5.37 -3.53 -8.48
C ALA A 516 -5.85 -4.96 -8.17
N ALA A 517 -6.31 -5.24 -6.95
CA ALA A 517 -6.93 -6.52 -6.61
C ALA A 517 -8.21 -6.74 -7.42
N VAL A 518 -9.11 -5.75 -7.45
CA VAL A 518 -10.32 -5.80 -8.28
C VAL A 518 -9.96 -5.92 -9.76
N LEU A 519 -8.94 -5.19 -10.22
CA LEU A 519 -8.48 -5.28 -11.60
C LEU A 519 -7.97 -6.68 -11.95
N TYR A 520 -7.25 -7.36 -11.05
CA TYR A 520 -6.79 -8.74 -11.25
C TYR A 520 -7.97 -9.71 -11.38
N THR A 521 -9.00 -9.57 -10.54
CA THR A 521 -10.18 -10.45 -10.58
C THR A 521 -11.01 -10.27 -11.86
N LEU A 522 -10.94 -9.08 -12.46
CA LEU A 522 -11.64 -8.79 -13.72
C LEU A 522 -10.79 -9.19 -14.95
N SER A 523 -9.52 -8.77 -14.97
CA SER A 523 -8.58 -8.97 -16.08
C SER A 523 -7.12 -9.04 -15.56
N PRO A 524 -6.55 -10.24 -15.41
CA PRO A 524 -5.15 -10.46 -15.04
C PRO A 524 -4.16 -9.74 -15.96
N VAL A 525 -4.48 -9.65 -17.25
CA VAL A 525 -3.71 -8.92 -18.26
C VAL A 525 -3.62 -7.43 -17.88
N SER A 526 -4.76 -6.78 -17.62
CA SER A 526 -4.81 -5.38 -17.20
C SER A 526 -4.06 -5.15 -15.87
N PHE A 527 -4.14 -6.11 -14.95
CA PHE A 527 -3.36 -6.09 -13.72
C PHE A 527 -1.85 -6.16 -13.99
N GLY A 528 -1.39 -7.03 -14.89
CA GLY A 528 0.01 -7.11 -15.31
C GLY A 528 0.54 -5.75 -15.79
N PHE A 529 -0.25 -5.03 -16.59
CA PHE A 529 0.08 -3.66 -17.00
C PHE A 529 0.16 -2.69 -15.82
N ALA A 530 -0.79 -2.76 -14.88
CA ALA A 530 -0.73 -1.93 -13.68
C ALA A 530 0.54 -2.21 -12.84
N VAL A 531 1.01 -3.46 -12.77
CA VAL A 531 2.27 -3.80 -12.10
C VAL A 531 3.47 -3.18 -12.84
N LEU A 532 3.49 -3.28 -14.17
CA LEU A 532 4.53 -2.65 -15.00
C LEU A 532 4.56 -1.12 -14.82
N THR A 533 3.42 -0.44 -14.85
CA THR A 533 3.37 1.01 -14.61
C THR A 533 3.81 1.39 -13.21
N SER A 534 3.50 0.55 -12.20
CA SER A 534 3.99 0.74 -10.83
C SER A 534 5.52 0.68 -10.74
N LEU A 535 6.15 -0.27 -11.44
CA LEU A 535 7.61 -0.36 -11.55
C LEU A 535 8.21 0.86 -12.24
N LEU A 536 7.61 1.31 -13.35
CA LEU A 536 8.03 2.51 -14.07
C LEU A 536 7.94 3.77 -13.19
N PHE A 537 6.84 3.94 -12.45
CA PHE A 537 6.70 5.01 -11.47
C PHE A 537 7.71 4.90 -10.33
N GLY A 538 8.04 3.68 -9.91
CA GLY A 538 9.07 3.41 -8.92
C GLY A 538 10.47 3.81 -9.40
N LEU A 539 10.83 3.49 -10.64
CA LEU A 539 12.10 3.84 -11.25
C LEU A 539 12.24 5.36 -11.41
N ALA A 540 11.16 6.05 -11.79
CA ALA A 540 11.13 7.52 -11.85
C ALA A 540 11.26 8.19 -10.47
N HIS A 541 10.75 7.54 -9.41
CA HIS A 541 10.82 8.02 -8.04
C HIS A 541 11.44 6.99 -7.09
N PRO A 542 12.78 6.82 -7.08
CA PRO A 542 13.45 5.73 -6.36
C PRO A 542 13.19 5.76 -4.85
N ARG A 543 12.91 6.94 -4.27
CA ARG A 543 12.51 7.10 -2.86
C ARG A 543 11.15 6.45 -2.53
N ARG A 544 10.31 6.18 -3.54
CA ARG A 544 8.97 5.60 -3.43
C ARG A 544 8.85 4.19 -4.01
N LEU A 545 9.86 3.72 -4.74
CA LEU A 545 9.92 2.37 -5.33
C LEU A 545 9.59 1.28 -4.30
N GLY A 546 10.21 1.32 -3.12
CA GLY A 546 9.96 0.35 -2.05
C GLY A 546 8.54 0.36 -1.47
N ILE A 547 7.72 1.37 -1.77
CA ILE A 547 6.30 1.43 -1.42
C ILE A 547 5.46 0.90 -2.59
N LEU A 548 5.73 1.35 -3.81
CA LEU A 548 4.97 1.02 -5.02
C LEU A 548 4.96 -0.48 -5.35
N ILE A 549 6.04 -1.21 -5.09
CA ILE A 549 6.14 -2.65 -5.34
C ILE A 549 5.03 -3.44 -4.61
N TRP A 550 4.62 -2.99 -3.43
CA TRP A 550 3.59 -3.68 -2.64
C TRP A 550 2.19 -3.57 -3.25
N MET A 551 1.98 -2.73 -4.27
CA MET A 551 0.67 -2.59 -4.93
C MET A 551 0.18 -3.91 -5.55
N ALA A 552 1.10 -4.74 -6.04
CA ALA A 552 0.74 -6.02 -6.67
C ALA A 552 0.25 -7.07 -5.66
N LEU A 553 0.62 -6.92 -4.39
CA LEU A 553 0.45 -7.96 -3.37
C LEU A 553 -1.02 -8.41 -3.19
N PRO A 554 -2.03 -7.52 -3.11
CA PRO A 554 -3.42 -7.95 -3.01
C PRO A 554 -3.92 -8.75 -4.21
N GLY A 555 -3.62 -8.32 -5.44
CA GLY A 555 -4.02 -9.04 -6.65
C GLY A 555 -3.35 -10.41 -6.76
N LEU A 556 -2.04 -10.47 -6.51
CA LEU A 556 -1.29 -11.73 -6.47
C LEU A 556 -1.81 -12.69 -5.38
N ALA A 557 -2.23 -12.17 -4.23
CA ALA A 557 -2.80 -13.01 -3.18
C ALA A 557 -4.12 -13.67 -3.61
N LEU A 558 -5.01 -12.94 -4.29
CA LEU A 558 -6.27 -13.49 -4.79
C LEU A 558 -6.04 -14.55 -5.88
N GLY A 559 -5.07 -14.30 -6.75
CA GLY A 559 -4.70 -15.19 -7.86
C GLY A 559 -3.79 -16.36 -7.53
N TRP A 560 -3.26 -16.41 -6.31
CA TRP A 560 -2.21 -17.37 -5.96
C TRP A 560 -2.59 -18.84 -6.21
N PRO A 561 -3.77 -19.34 -5.78
CA PRO A 561 -4.16 -20.73 -6.05
C PRO A 561 -4.27 -21.04 -7.55
N TRP A 562 -4.85 -20.12 -8.32
CA TRP A 562 -4.99 -20.24 -9.77
C TRP A 562 -3.62 -20.27 -10.47
N ALA A 563 -2.71 -19.41 -10.04
CA ALA A 563 -1.35 -19.35 -10.59
C ALA A 563 -0.53 -20.60 -10.28
N LEU A 564 -0.71 -21.20 -9.09
CA LEU A 564 -0.09 -22.49 -8.77
C LEU A 564 -0.59 -23.60 -9.70
N HIS A 565 -1.90 -23.69 -9.90
CA HIS A 565 -2.48 -24.70 -10.79
C HIS A 565 -2.02 -24.54 -12.25
N ALA A 566 -1.95 -23.31 -12.76
CA ALA A 566 -1.43 -23.04 -14.10
C ALA A 566 0.03 -23.54 -14.28
N VAL A 567 0.85 -23.41 -13.23
CA VAL A 567 2.23 -23.91 -13.23
C VAL A 567 2.28 -25.44 -13.13
N GLU A 568 1.40 -26.05 -12.33
CA GLU A 568 1.30 -27.52 -12.17
C GLU A 568 0.88 -28.21 -13.46
N VAL A 569 -0.07 -27.63 -14.20
CA VAL A 569 -0.55 -28.15 -15.50
C VAL A 569 0.43 -27.81 -16.64
N GLY A 570 1.30 -26.82 -16.45
CA GLY A 570 2.26 -26.37 -17.46
C GLY A 570 1.66 -25.47 -18.54
N ASP A 571 0.44 -24.98 -18.34
CA ASP A 571 -0.25 -24.07 -19.27
C ASP A 571 -0.29 -22.64 -18.70
N LEU A 572 0.66 -21.82 -19.14
CA LEU A 572 0.77 -20.42 -18.71
C LEU A 572 -0.29 -19.50 -19.34
N SER A 573 -1.05 -19.96 -20.34
CA SER A 573 -2.13 -19.16 -20.93
C SER A 573 -3.25 -18.87 -19.93
N LEU A 574 -3.48 -19.80 -18.99
CA LEU A 574 -4.42 -19.66 -17.88
C LEU A 574 -4.13 -18.43 -17.01
N LEU A 575 -2.88 -17.94 -16.94
CA LEU A 575 -2.55 -16.74 -16.15
C LEU A 575 -3.12 -15.45 -16.75
N ALA A 576 -3.52 -15.46 -18.03
CA ALA A 576 -4.14 -14.33 -18.70
C ALA A 576 -5.66 -14.32 -18.57
N GLU A 577 -6.27 -15.48 -18.29
CA GLU A 577 -7.71 -15.67 -18.21
C GLU A 577 -8.20 -15.50 -16.76
N SER A 578 -9.38 -14.88 -16.61
CA SER A 578 -9.98 -14.64 -15.28
C SER A 578 -11.19 -15.54 -14.99
N SER A 579 -11.88 -15.97 -16.04
CA SER A 579 -13.10 -16.77 -15.96
C SER A 579 -13.50 -17.33 -17.33
N VAL A 580 -14.49 -18.22 -17.32
CA VAL A 580 -15.24 -18.69 -18.50
C VAL A 580 -15.72 -17.54 -19.43
N PHE A 581 -15.95 -16.35 -18.87
CA PHE A 581 -16.55 -15.22 -19.58
C PHE A 581 -15.52 -14.23 -20.14
N SER A 582 -14.22 -14.45 -19.91
CA SER A 582 -13.19 -13.56 -20.46
C SER A 582 -12.97 -13.78 -21.95
N SER A 583 -12.88 -12.69 -22.71
CA SER A 583 -12.55 -12.72 -24.14
C SER A 583 -11.03 -12.69 -24.35
N GLY A 584 -10.38 -13.84 -24.51
CA GLY A 584 -8.97 -13.83 -24.95
C GLY A 584 -8.31 -15.20 -25.01
N GLY A 585 -7.73 -15.54 -26.17
CA GLY A 585 -6.82 -16.68 -26.32
C GLY A 585 -5.35 -16.25 -26.22
N ALA A 586 -4.44 -17.22 -26.05
CA ALA A 586 -3.01 -16.98 -25.83
C ALA A 586 -2.29 -16.12 -26.89
N SER A 587 -2.79 -16.07 -28.14
CA SER A 587 -2.21 -15.27 -29.22
C SER A 587 -2.39 -13.76 -29.04
N ASP A 588 -3.47 -13.34 -28.40
CA ASP A 588 -3.88 -11.94 -28.27
C ASP A 588 -3.09 -11.22 -27.16
N VAL A 589 -2.68 -11.97 -26.14
CA VAL A 589 -1.95 -11.47 -24.96
C VAL A 589 -0.54 -10.99 -25.33
N LEU A 590 0.13 -11.66 -26.26
CA LEU A 590 1.49 -11.32 -26.68
C LEU A 590 1.52 -10.02 -27.50
N THR A 591 0.56 -9.87 -28.42
CA THR A 591 0.38 -8.65 -29.22
C THR A 591 0.03 -7.46 -28.34
N ASP A 592 -0.86 -7.66 -27.36
CA ASP A 592 -1.27 -6.63 -26.41
C ASP A 592 -0.10 -6.16 -25.53
N ALA A 593 0.72 -7.09 -25.04
CA ALA A 593 1.92 -6.80 -24.25
C ALA A 593 2.98 -6.00 -25.03
N ILE A 594 3.18 -6.30 -26.32
CA ILE A 594 4.16 -5.61 -27.17
C ILE A 594 3.71 -4.18 -27.47
N VAL A 595 2.46 -3.99 -27.89
CA VAL A 595 1.90 -2.66 -28.21
C VAL A 595 1.92 -1.75 -26.99
N LEU A 596 1.57 -2.28 -25.82
CA LEU A 596 1.54 -1.51 -24.57
C LEU A 596 2.93 -1.27 -23.98
N GLY A 597 3.87 -2.21 -24.12
CA GLY A 597 5.29 -1.99 -23.80
C GLY A 597 5.88 -0.82 -24.58
N LEU A 598 5.59 -0.73 -25.88
CA LEU A 598 6.03 0.37 -26.74
C LEU A 598 5.42 1.73 -26.37
N LEU A 599 4.20 1.77 -25.81
CA LEU A 599 3.51 3.00 -25.39
C LEU A 599 3.87 3.47 -23.96
N LEU A 600 4.15 2.55 -23.05
CA LEU A 600 4.42 2.85 -21.63
C LEU A 600 5.87 3.29 -21.37
N ILE A 601 6.83 2.79 -22.13
CA ILE A 601 8.26 3.14 -22.00
C ILE A 601 8.49 4.66 -22.21
N PRO A 602 7.93 5.32 -23.23
CA PRO A 602 8.07 6.77 -23.42
C PRO A 602 7.33 7.62 -22.37
N ALA A 603 6.18 7.16 -21.86
CA ALA A 603 5.43 7.81 -20.78
C ALA A 603 6.26 7.85 -19.49
N ALA A 604 6.90 6.74 -19.15
CA ALA A 604 7.81 6.64 -18.02
C ALA A 604 9.07 7.51 -18.20
N LEU A 605 9.65 7.54 -19.40
CA LEU A 605 10.81 8.37 -19.72
C LEU A 605 10.52 9.88 -19.64
N SER A 606 9.29 10.31 -19.95
CA SER A 606 8.87 11.71 -19.84
C SER A 606 8.84 12.24 -18.39
N TRP A 607 8.73 11.34 -17.42
CA TRP A 607 8.75 11.64 -15.98
C TRP A 607 10.17 11.79 -15.42
N ILE A 608 11.18 11.26 -16.12
CA ILE A 608 12.49 11.04 -15.50
C ILE A 608 13.38 12.29 -15.53
N LYS A 609 13.27 13.23 -16.50
CA LYS A 609 14.14 14.44 -16.50
C LYS A 609 13.91 15.60 -17.49
N ALA A 610 12.94 15.57 -18.42
CA ALA A 610 12.82 16.63 -19.45
C ALA A 610 11.57 17.51 -19.26
N PRO A 611 11.62 18.83 -19.53
CA PRO A 611 10.41 19.63 -19.61
C PRO A 611 9.56 19.09 -20.76
N ILE A 612 8.36 18.62 -20.39
CA ILE A 612 7.29 18.02 -21.20
C ILE A 612 7.12 18.60 -22.62
N ARG A 613 7.44 19.88 -22.82
CA ARG A 613 7.42 20.57 -24.12
C ARG A 613 8.34 19.98 -25.19
N LYS A 614 9.44 19.28 -24.84
CA LYS A 614 10.39 18.71 -25.83
C LYS A 614 10.04 17.30 -26.30
N ALA A 615 9.19 16.56 -25.56
CA ALA A 615 8.80 15.19 -25.90
C ALA A 615 7.56 15.12 -26.82
N LEU A 616 6.76 16.19 -26.84
CA LEU A 616 5.48 16.29 -27.57
C LEU A 616 5.53 15.95 -29.08
N PRO A 617 6.54 16.35 -29.88
CA PRO A 617 6.56 16.02 -31.31
C PRO A 617 6.89 14.55 -31.59
N LEU A 618 7.72 13.92 -30.74
CA LEU A 618 8.01 12.48 -30.83
C LEU A 618 6.76 11.65 -30.50
N TRP A 619 5.96 12.12 -29.55
CA TRP A 619 4.65 11.55 -29.23
C TRP A 619 3.65 11.63 -30.37
N VAL A 620 3.49 12.80 -30.99
CA VAL A 620 2.57 12.98 -32.13
C VAL A 620 2.99 12.10 -33.31
N ALA A 621 4.29 11.93 -33.55
CA ALA A 621 4.80 11.06 -34.62
C ALA A 621 4.54 9.56 -34.36
N ILE A 622 4.75 9.08 -33.15
CA ILE A 622 4.52 7.66 -32.78
C ILE A 622 3.01 7.35 -32.78
N LEU A 623 2.18 8.26 -32.27
CA LEU A 623 0.73 8.11 -32.27
C LEU A 623 0.11 8.22 -33.65
N ALA A 624 0.64 9.09 -34.51
CA ALA A 624 0.22 9.15 -35.92
C ALA A 624 0.64 7.87 -36.67
N ALA A 625 1.82 7.32 -36.41
CA ALA A 625 2.26 6.05 -37.00
C ALA A 625 1.41 4.85 -36.53
N LEU A 626 1.03 4.79 -35.26
CA LEU A 626 0.13 3.77 -34.71
C LEU A 626 -1.31 3.91 -35.22
N ALA A 627 -1.84 5.14 -35.27
CA ALA A 627 -3.18 5.41 -35.78
C ALA A 627 -3.29 5.13 -37.29
N ILE A 628 -2.23 5.38 -38.08
CA ILE A 628 -2.21 5.07 -39.51
C ILE A 628 -2.01 3.56 -39.75
N GLY A 629 -1.34 2.84 -38.84
CA GLY A 629 -1.07 1.40 -38.97
C GLY A 629 -2.21 0.46 -38.57
N LEU A 630 -3.15 0.88 -37.71
CA LEU A 630 -4.19 0.01 -37.13
C LEU A 630 -5.56 0.06 -37.84
N ILE A 631 -5.73 0.89 -38.87
CA ILE A 631 -7.03 1.10 -39.52
C ILE A 631 -7.52 -0.08 -40.40
N PRO A 632 -6.69 -1.03 -40.91
CA PRO A 632 -7.23 -2.15 -41.70
C PRO A 632 -7.19 -3.55 -41.05
N MET A 633 -6.90 -3.72 -39.75
CA MET A 633 -6.82 -5.05 -39.12
C MET A 633 -8.06 -5.36 -38.27
N ALA A 634 -9.13 -5.82 -38.93
CA ALA A 634 -10.42 -6.18 -38.34
C ALA A 634 -10.42 -7.47 -37.49
N GLN A 635 -9.28 -7.91 -36.96
CA GLN A 635 -9.17 -9.14 -36.17
C GLN A 635 -8.18 -9.05 -34.99
N VAL A 636 -7.62 -7.87 -34.69
CA VAL A 636 -6.81 -7.69 -33.46
C VAL A 636 -7.75 -7.28 -32.34
N THR A 637 -7.82 -8.13 -31.32
CA THR A 637 -8.75 -8.12 -30.19
C THR A 637 -8.75 -6.83 -29.36
N GLU A 638 -9.91 -6.55 -28.78
CA GLU A 638 -10.40 -5.21 -28.40
C GLU A 638 -9.66 -4.54 -27.21
N LEU A 639 -8.88 -5.26 -26.41
CA LEU A 639 -8.39 -4.79 -25.10
C LEU A 639 -7.13 -3.89 -25.17
N SER A 640 -6.13 -4.21 -26.01
CA SER A 640 -4.94 -3.35 -26.18
C SER A 640 -5.23 -2.02 -26.87
N MET A 641 -6.21 -1.99 -27.77
CA MET A 641 -6.71 -0.74 -28.35
C MET A 641 -7.32 0.15 -27.26
N ILE A 642 -8.10 -0.39 -26.33
CA ILE A 642 -8.70 0.39 -25.23
C ILE A 642 -7.63 0.96 -24.29
N LEU A 643 -6.63 0.14 -23.94
CA LEU A 643 -5.54 0.53 -23.06
C LEU A 643 -4.60 1.58 -23.71
N SER A 644 -4.49 1.61 -25.04
CA SER A 644 -3.68 2.58 -25.79
C SER A 644 -4.36 3.93 -26.05
N LEU A 645 -5.70 4.02 -25.93
CA LEU A 645 -6.46 5.26 -26.11
C LEU A 645 -6.26 6.28 -24.99
N LEU A 646 -6.06 5.84 -23.74
CA LEU A 646 -5.91 6.74 -22.61
C LEU A 646 -4.66 7.65 -22.75
N PRO A 647 -3.45 7.14 -23.09
CA PRO A 647 -2.30 7.97 -23.43
C PRO A 647 -2.55 8.93 -24.60
N LEU A 648 -3.17 8.44 -25.68
CA LEU A 648 -3.52 9.20 -26.88
C LEU A 648 -4.38 10.44 -26.55
N LEU A 649 -5.44 10.24 -25.78
CA LEU A 649 -6.36 11.31 -25.40
C LEU A 649 -5.72 12.31 -24.42
N VAL A 650 -4.88 11.83 -23.50
CA VAL A 650 -4.10 12.72 -22.61
C VAL A 650 -3.16 13.60 -23.43
N LEU A 651 -2.49 13.05 -24.45
CA LEU A 651 -1.57 13.79 -25.32
C LEU A 651 -2.31 14.82 -26.20
N ALA A 652 -3.45 14.45 -26.77
CA ALA A 652 -4.35 15.39 -27.45
C ALA A 652 -4.78 16.53 -26.51
N GLY A 653 -5.09 16.19 -25.26
CA GLY A 653 -5.40 17.16 -24.21
C GLY A 653 -4.29 18.12 -23.85
N MET A 654 -3.07 17.60 -23.75
CA MET A 654 -1.88 18.40 -23.50
C MET A 654 -1.66 19.39 -24.65
N ALA A 655 -1.79 18.95 -25.91
CA ALA A 655 -1.75 19.81 -27.08
C ALA A 655 -2.82 20.91 -27.04
N LEU A 656 -4.07 20.56 -26.71
CA LEU A 656 -5.17 21.52 -26.57
C LEU A 656 -4.92 22.53 -25.43
N SER A 657 -4.34 22.05 -24.33
CA SER A 657 -4.04 22.88 -23.17
C SER A 657 -2.92 23.89 -23.43
N ALA A 658 -1.99 23.55 -24.34
CA ALA A 658 -0.89 24.41 -24.77
C ALA A 658 -1.35 25.57 -25.67
N ILE A 659 -2.57 25.52 -26.21
CA ILE A 659 -3.16 26.62 -26.98
C ILE A 659 -3.41 27.81 -26.04
N GLY A 660 -2.66 28.90 -26.24
CA GLY A 660 -2.73 30.12 -25.44
C GLY A 660 -4.01 30.92 -25.65
N SER A 661 -4.61 30.86 -26.86
CA SER A 661 -5.87 31.53 -27.17
C SER A 661 -7.06 30.77 -26.57
N ARG A 662 -7.86 31.46 -25.74
CA ARG A 662 -9.10 30.90 -25.17
C ARG A 662 -10.12 30.53 -26.25
N ALA A 663 -10.22 31.34 -27.31
CA ALA A 663 -11.17 31.12 -28.40
C ALA A 663 -10.77 29.92 -29.27
N ALA A 664 -9.50 29.82 -29.67
CA ALA A 664 -9.01 28.69 -30.46
C ALA A 664 -9.08 27.37 -29.68
N GLY A 665 -8.75 27.42 -28.38
CA GLY A 665 -8.92 26.27 -27.50
C GLY A 665 -10.38 25.84 -27.39
N ALA A 666 -11.31 26.78 -27.18
CA ALA A 666 -12.74 26.48 -27.09
C ALA A 666 -13.29 25.87 -28.39
N ILE A 667 -12.92 26.41 -29.56
CA ILE A 667 -13.34 25.87 -30.87
C ILE A 667 -12.84 24.44 -31.07
N ALA A 668 -11.54 24.20 -30.85
CA ALA A 668 -10.96 22.86 -30.98
C ALA A 668 -11.57 21.87 -29.97
N GLY A 669 -11.88 22.34 -28.77
CA GLY A 669 -12.61 21.60 -27.75
C GLY A 669 -14.02 21.21 -28.20
N SER A 670 -14.78 22.17 -28.72
CA SER A 670 -16.14 21.93 -29.22
C SER A 670 -16.17 20.93 -30.37
N ILE A 671 -15.21 20.99 -31.30
CA ILE A 671 -15.10 20.04 -32.42
C ILE A 671 -14.87 18.61 -31.89
N LEU A 672 -13.95 18.43 -30.94
CA LEU A 672 -13.71 17.14 -30.30
C LEU A 672 -14.93 16.63 -29.53
N ALA A 673 -15.60 17.52 -28.78
CA ALA A 673 -16.81 17.18 -28.02
C ALA A 673 -17.94 16.69 -28.93
N VAL A 674 -18.17 17.42 -30.03
CA VAL A 674 -19.19 17.10 -31.02
C VAL A 674 -18.84 15.79 -31.71
N GLY A 675 -17.59 15.60 -32.16
CA GLY A 675 -17.17 14.37 -32.83
C GLY A 675 -17.30 13.11 -31.97
N VAL A 676 -16.85 13.18 -30.71
CA VAL A 676 -17.00 12.09 -29.73
C VAL A 676 -18.47 11.82 -29.44
N GLY A 677 -19.24 12.87 -29.12
CA GLY A 677 -20.66 12.74 -28.80
C GLY A 677 -21.48 12.19 -29.96
N SER A 678 -21.25 12.67 -31.18
CA SER A 678 -21.93 12.17 -32.38
C SER A 678 -21.55 10.73 -32.69
N SER A 679 -20.27 10.36 -32.55
CA SER A 679 -19.82 8.98 -32.79
C SER A 679 -20.43 8.00 -31.79
N ALA A 680 -20.47 8.37 -30.50
CA ALA A 680 -21.06 7.55 -29.45
C ALA A 680 -22.57 7.35 -29.64
N VAL A 681 -23.29 8.43 -29.97
CA VAL A 681 -24.73 8.37 -30.26
C VAL A 681 -25.01 7.53 -31.50
N LEU A 682 -24.26 7.75 -32.59
CA LEU A 682 -24.40 6.95 -33.82
C LEU A 682 -24.15 5.47 -33.56
N PHE A 683 -23.10 5.12 -32.81
CA PHE A 683 -22.78 3.73 -32.46
C PHE A 683 -23.85 3.07 -31.58
N SER A 684 -24.42 3.82 -30.63
CA SER A 684 -25.50 3.34 -29.76
C SER A 684 -26.81 3.10 -30.51
N ILE A 685 -27.10 3.93 -31.53
CA ILE A 685 -28.27 3.77 -32.40
C ILE A 685 -28.08 2.61 -33.38
N SER A 686 -26.89 2.46 -33.96
CA SER A 686 -26.62 1.42 -34.96
C SER A 686 -26.60 0.01 -34.38
N ASN A 687 -26.29 -0.13 -33.10
CA ASN A 687 -26.16 -1.42 -32.41
C ASN A 687 -27.07 -1.47 -31.17
N PRO A 688 -28.38 -1.66 -31.33
CA PRO A 688 -29.31 -1.76 -30.21
C PRO A 688 -29.09 -3.08 -29.44
N ALA A 689 -28.43 -3.02 -28.28
CA ALA A 689 -28.38 -4.14 -27.34
C ALA A 689 -29.69 -4.22 -26.54
N SER A 690 -30.38 -5.38 -26.56
CA SER A 690 -31.47 -5.69 -25.63
C SER A 690 -30.89 -6.39 -24.38
N VAL A 691 -31.07 -5.75 -23.23
CA VAL A 691 -30.72 -6.32 -21.93
C VAL A 691 -31.98 -6.93 -21.33
N GLU A 692 -31.92 -8.20 -20.96
CA GLU A 692 -33.00 -8.89 -20.28
C GLU A 692 -32.69 -9.03 -18.79
N PHE A 693 -33.67 -8.67 -17.97
CA PHE A 693 -33.65 -8.84 -16.52
C PHE A 693 -34.68 -9.90 -16.13
N SER A 694 -34.25 -10.93 -15.40
CA SER A 694 -35.11 -12.04 -14.98
C SER A 694 -35.28 -12.07 -13.46
N ALA A 695 -36.16 -12.96 -13.00
CA ALA A 695 -36.26 -13.34 -11.59
C ALA A 695 -35.04 -14.17 -11.19
N GLU A 696 -34.59 -14.00 -9.94
CA GLU A 696 -33.33 -14.47 -9.35
C GLU A 696 -33.07 -16.00 -9.40
N ARG A 697 -34.02 -16.81 -9.88
CA ARG A 697 -33.92 -18.28 -9.85
C ARG A 697 -33.48 -18.82 -11.21
N LEU A 698 -32.48 -19.71 -11.19
CA LEU A 698 -31.98 -20.42 -12.37
C LEU A 698 -32.64 -21.80 -12.55
N LEU A 699 -33.16 -22.38 -11.47
CA LEU A 699 -33.83 -23.68 -11.43
C LEU A 699 -35.13 -23.63 -10.61
N PRO A 700 -36.02 -24.62 -10.76
CA PRO A 700 -37.23 -24.72 -9.97
C PRO A 700 -37.00 -24.63 -8.45
N ALA A 701 -37.99 -24.12 -7.72
CA ALA A 701 -37.92 -23.92 -6.27
C ALA A 701 -37.59 -25.21 -5.49
N LEU A 702 -38.05 -26.36 -6.00
CA LEU A 702 -37.83 -27.67 -5.37
C LEU A 702 -36.36 -28.13 -5.49
N VAL A 703 -35.75 -27.92 -6.66
CA VAL A 703 -34.33 -28.24 -6.90
C VAL A 703 -33.43 -27.32 -6.07
N THR A 704 -33.73 -26.03 -6.08
CA THR A 704 -33.00 -25.03 -5.27
C THR A 704 -33.12 -25.30 -3.76
N ALA A 705 -34.31 -25.64 -3.27
CA ALA A 705 -34.51 -26.02 -1.86
C ALA A 705 -33.77 -27.31 -1.48
N ALA A 706 -33.78 -28.32 -2.36
CA ALA A 706 -33.04 -29.56 -2.15
C ALA A 706 -31.53 -29.28 -2.14
N SER A 707 -31.02 -28.46 -3.06
CA SER A 707 -29.60 -28.11 -3.16
C SER A 707 -29.04 -27.34 -1.96
N ASN A 708 -29.91 -26.65 -1.20
CA ASN A 708 -29.53 -26.00 0.05
C ASN A 708 -29.28 -27.02 1.18
N GLN A 709 -29.87 -28.21 1.09
CA GLN A 709 -29.63 -29.31 2.03
C GLN A 709 -28.44 -30.17 1.59
N ASP A 710 -28.34 -30.44 0.30
CA ASP A 710 -27.20 -31.14 -0.31
C ASP A 710 -26.66 -30.40 -1.54
N PRO A 711 -25.48 -29.74 -1.44
CA PRO A 711 -24.91 -29.00 -2.56
C PRO A 711 -24.50 -29.86 -3.75
N ASN A 712 -24.47 -31.20 -3.61
CA ASN A 712 -24.07 -32.13 -4.66
C ASN A 712 -25.21 -32.59 -5.57
N ILE A 713 -26.43 -32.06 -5.38
CA ILE A 713 -27.57 -32.38 -6.22
C ILE A 713 -27.29 -32.10 -7.69
N ARG A 714 -27.64 -33.03 -8.58
CA ARG A 714 -27.37 -32.95 -10.01
C ARG A 714 -28.66 -32.97 -10.82
N THR A 715 -28.84 -31.97 -11.67
CA THR A 715 -30.03 -31.78 -12.49
C THR A 715 -29.67 -31.90 -13.96
N LEU A 716 -30.29 -32.85 -14.67
CA LEU A 716 -30.22 -32.91 -16.13
C LEU A 716 -31.32 -32.02 -16.71
N VAL A 717 -30.92 -30.94 -17.39
CA VAL A 717 -31.83 -30.02 -18.06
C VAL A 717 -31.89 -30.38 -19.53
N ILE A 718 -33.07 -30.72 -20.03
CA ILE A 718 -33.32 -31.02 -21.44
C ILE A 718 -34.11 -29.84 -21.99
N ASP A 719 -33.53 -29.13 -22.94
CA ASP A 719 -34.20 -28.04 -23.64
C ASP A 719 -34.65 -28.54 -25.01
N SER A 720 -35.94 -28.38 -25.29
CA SER A 720 -36.59 -28.75 -26.56
C SER A 720 -37.09 -27.54 -27.35
N SER A 721 -36.71 -26.31 -26.97
CA SER A 721 -37.19 -25.08 -27.59
C SER A 721 -36.55 -24.80 -28.96
N ASP A 722 -35.24 -25.02 -29.09
CA ASP A 722 -34.46 -24.77 -30.32
C ASP A 722 -33.61 -26.02 -30.69
N GLY A 723 -34.30 -27.14 -30.90
CA GLY A 723 -33.69 -28.47 -31.04
C GLY A 723 -33.51 -29.18 -29.70
N LEU A 724 -33.14 -30.47 -29.72
CA LEU A 724 -32.95 -31.25 -28.50
C LEU A 724 -31.53 -31.03 -27.97
N SER A 725 -31.39 -30.28 -26.88
CA SER A 725 -30.12 -30.11 -26.17
C SER A 725 -30.23 -30.56 -24.72
N ALA A 726 -29.13 -31.06 -24.17
CA ALA A 726 -29.07 -31.46 -22.77
C ALA A 726 -27.90 -30.76 -22.08
N ALA A 727 -28.21 -30.09 -20.98
CA ALA A 727 -27.26 -29.45 -20.10
C ALA A 727 -27.24 -30.17 -18.75
N TYR A 728 -26.07 -30.26 -18.15
CA TYR A 728 -25.86 -30.96 -16.90
C TYR A 728 -25.47 -29.95 -15.81
N VAL A 729 -26.40 -29.71 -14.88
CA VAL A 729 -26.35 -28.59 -13.93
C VAL A 729 -26.23 -29.10 -12.50
N TRP A 730 -25.49 -28.40 -11.65
CA TRP A 730 -25.21 -28.78 -10.27
C TRP A 730 -25.86 -27.83 -9.26
N GLY A 731 -26.28 -28.37 -8.12
CA GLY A 731 -26.87 -27.64 -7.00
C GLY A 731 -28.08 -26.78 -7.39
N ALA A 732 -28.03 -25.50 -6.99
CA ALA A 732 -29.10 -24.53 -7.22
C ALA A 732 -29.12 -23.94 -8.65
N GLY A 733 -28.19 -24.37 -9.52
CA GLY A 733 -27.88 -23.73 -10.79
C GLY A 733 -26.41 -23.33 -10.85
N GLU A 734 -25.89 -23.13 -12.07
CA GLU A 734 -24.56 -22.57 -12.27
C GLU A 734 -24.59 -21.08 -11.90
N THR A 735 -24.05 -20.72 -10.74
CA THR A 735 -23.89 -19.32 -10.34
C THR A 735 -22.54 -18.79 -10.81
N PHE A 736 -22.43 -17.46 -10.95
CA PHE A 736 -21.21 -16.82 -11.48
C PHE A 736 -19.95 -17.23 -10.71
N GLU A 737 -19.98 -17.23 -9.38
CA GLU A 737 -18.83 -17.60 -8.55
C GLU A 737 -18.50 -19.10 -8.53
N ARG A 738 -19.43 -19.95 -9.00
CA ARG A 738 -19.25 -21.40 -9.13
C ARG A 738 -18.93 -21.84 -10.55
N SER A 739 -19.08 -20.95 -11.53
CA SER A 739 -18.61 -21.19 -12.89
C SER A 739 -17.09 -21.38 -12.86
N SER A 740 -16.60 -22.39 -13.59
CA SER A 740 -15.17 -22.68 -13.66
C SER A 740 -14.75 -22.97 -15.10
N LEU A 741 -13.73 -22.24 -15.56
CA LEU A 741 -13.15 -22.40 -16.88
C LEU A 741 -12.56 -23.80 -17.06
N LEU A 742 -11.88 -24.32 -16.03
CA LEU A 742 -11.29 -25.65 -16.03
C LEU A 742 -12.38 -26.73 -16.08
N ALA A 743 -13.43 -26.59 -15.27
CA ALA A 743 -14.55 -27.53 -15.27
C ALA A 743 -15.29 -27.52 -16.62
N ARG A 744 -15.51 -26.34 -17.23
CA ARG A 744 -16.14 -26.22 -18.55
C ARG A 744 -15.29 -26.88 -19.65
N ASN A 745 -13.98 -26.64 -19.64
CA ASN A 745 -13.06 -27.28 -20.58
C ASN A 745 -13.06 -28.81 -20.42
N HIS A 746 -13.20 -29.30 -19.18
CA HIS A 746 -13.30 -30.73 -18.90
C HIS A 746 -14.64 -31.36 -19.34
N GLN A 747 -15.76 -30.67 -19.11
CA GLN A 747 -17.08 -31.07 -19.64
C GLN A 747 -17.10 -31.11 -21.17
N GLY A 748 -16.27 -30.28 -21.82
CA GLY A 748 -16.00 -30.33 -23.24
C GLY A 748 -15.33 -31.63 -23.73
N SER A 749 -14.88 -32.53 -22.85
CA SER A 749 -14.30 -33.81 -23.27
C SER A 749 -15.32 -34.70 -24.02
N THR A 750 -14.86 -35.40 -25.06
CA THR A 750 -15.73 -36.22 -25.92
C THR A 750 -16.43 -37.34 -25.16
N GLN A 751 -15.76 -37.93 -24.16
CA GLN A 751 -16.32 -39.03 -23.37
C GLN A 751 -17.45 -38.59 -22.44
N PHE A 752 -17.34 -37.42 -21.79
CA PHE A 752 -18.38 -36.91 -20.91
C PHE A 752 -19.62 -36.47 -21.70
N ARG A 753 -19.42 -35.78 -22.84
CA ARG A 753 -20.51 -35.42 -23.76
C ARG A 753 -21.23 -36.64 -24.31
N GLN A 754 -20.51 -37.71 -24.64
CA GLN A 754 -21.12 -38.97 -25.07
C GLN A 754 -22.00 -39.57 -23.97
N ARG A 755 -21.55 -39.59 -22.71
CA ARG A 755 -22.39 -40.10 -21.60
C ARG A 755 -23.67 -39.29 -21.39
N ILE A 756 -23.61 -37.95 -21.47
CA ILE A 756 -24.81 -37.10 -21.38
C ILE A 756 -25.73 -37.34 -22.57
N ALA A 757 -25.18 -37.43 -23.79
CA ALA A 757 -25.94 -37.72 -24.99
C ALA A 757 -26.63 -39.09 -24.92
N ASP A 758 -25.93 -40.12 -24.45
CA ASP A 758 -26.47 -41.47 -24.25
C ASP A 758 -27.58 -41.47 -23.19
N ALA A 759 -27.39 -40.77 -22.07
CA ALA A 759 -28.40 -40.62 -21.02
C ALA A 759 -29.66 -39.93 -21.55
N THR A 760 -29.48 -38.83 -22.29
CA THR A 760 -30.56 -38.05 -22.89
C THR A 760 -31.28 -38.86 -23.97
N ALA A 761 -30.55 -39.55 -24.85
CA ALA A 761 -31.13 -40.39 -25.89
C ALA A 761 -31.98 -41.53 -25.31
N ASN A 762 -31.52 -42.15 -24.22
CA ASN A 762 -32.30 -43.17 -23.52
C ASN A 762 -33.55 -42.61 -22.84
N LEU A 763 -33.49 -41.38 -22.28
CA LEU A 763 -34.66 -40.69 -21.74
C LEU A 763 -35.70 -40.38 -22.81
N VAL A 764 -35.26 -39.79 -23.93
CA VAL A 764 -36.12 -39.42 -25.06
C VAL A 764 -36.77 -40.64 -25.71
N ALA A 765 -36.04 -41.77 -25.76
CA ALA A 765 -36.54 -43.03 -26.29
C ALA A 765 -37.43 -43.83 -25.32
N GLY A 766 -37.60 -43.38 -24.06
CA GLY A 766 -38.32 -44.13 -23.02
C GLY A 766 -37.61 -45.45 -22.63
N ASN A 767 -36.30 -45.57 -22.85
CA ASN A 767 -35.53 -46.78 -22.55
C ASN A 767 -35.05 -46.79 -21.10
N GLN A 768 -35.85 -47.39 -20.22
CA GLN A 768 -35.57 -47.51 -18.79
C GLN A 768 -34.19 -48.13 -18.49
N SER A 769 -33.86 -49.27 -19.11
CA SER A 769 -32.61 -50.00 -18.83
C SER A 769 -31.36 -49.21 -19.23
N GLY A 770 -31.43 -48.47 -20.33
CA GLY A 770 -30.33 -47.61 -20.79
C GLY A 770 -30.14 -46.40 -19.87
N PHE A 771 -31.23 -45.81 -19.39
CA PHE A 771 -31.17 -44.68 -18.47
C PHE A 771 -30.67 -45.07 -17.08
N GLU A 772 -31.11 -46.21 -16.52
CA GLU A 772 -30.62 -46.69 -15.22
C GLU A 772 -29.10 -46.99 -15.23
N ASN A 773 -28.58 -47.51 -16.33
CA ASN A 773 -27.13 -47.65 -16.52
C ASN A 773 -26.42 -46.29 -16.53
N ALA A 774 -27.01 -45.28 -17.19
CA ALA A 774 -26.47 -43.92 -17.20
C ALA A 774 -26.56 -43.22 -15.83
N LEU A 775 -27.58 -43.51 -15.02
CA LEU A 775 -27.73 -43.01 -13.64
C LEU A 775 -26.57 -43.43 -12.75
N SER A 776 -26.07 -44.66 -12.90
CA SER A 776 -24.92 -45.16 -12.12
C SER A 776 -23.62 -44.40 -12.41
N GLY A 777 -23.47 -43.86 -13.63
CA GLY A 777 -22.26 -43.16 -14.08
C GLY A 777 -22.31 -41.63 -13.99
N LEU A 778 -23.51 -41.02 -14.03
CA LEU A 778 -23.68 -39.56 -13.95
C LEU A 778 -24.24 -39.10 -12.60
N ARG A 779 -24.91 -39.97 -11.81
CA ARG A 779 -25.60 -39.63 -10.54
C ARG A 779 -26.58 -38.44 -10.67
N ILE A 780 -27.59 -38.57 -11.53
CA ILE A 780 -28.62 -37.54 -11.71
C ILE A 780 -29.68 -37.67 -10.59
N ASP A 781 -30.07 -36.55 -9.97
CA ASP A 781 -31.11 -36.48 -8.93
C ASP A 781 -32.43 -35.92 -9.45
N PHE A 782 -32.36 -34.97 -10.39
CA PHE A 782 -33.51 -34.32 -11.01
C PHE A 782 -33.39 -34.28 -12.53
N VAL A 783 -34.53 -34.37 -13.22
CA VAL A 783 -34.64 -34.14 -14.67
C VAL A 783 -35.61 -32.98 -14.89
N LEU A 784 -35.22 -31.97 -15.65
CA LEU A 784 -36.02 -30.80 -16.00
C LEU A 784 -36.19 -30.74 -17.51
N LEU A 785 -37.44 -30.78 -18.00
CA LEU A 785 -37.76 -30.57 -19.41
C LEU A 785 -38.23 -29.13 -19.64
N GLN A 786 -37.48 -28.36 -20.42
CA GLN A 786 -37.81 -27.00 -20.83
C GLN A 786 -38.41 -27.02 -22.25
N GLY A 787 -39.57 -26.37 -22.41
CA GLY A 787 -40.33 -26.36 -23.66
C GLY A 787 -41.59 -27.23 -23.62
N GLU A 788 -42.51 -26.95 -24.54
CA GLU A 788 -43.80 -27.64 -24.64
C GLU A 788 -43.76 -28.72 -25.74
N GLN A 789 -43.17 -29.88 -25.44
CA GLN A 789 -43.27 -31.07 -26.28
C GLN A 789 -43.97 -32.21 -25.54
N PRO A 790 -45.27 -32.46 -25.80
CA PRO A 790 -46.05 -33.46 -25.07
C PRO A 790 -45.54 -34.89 -25.31
N GLU A 791 -44.97 -35.19 -26.47
CA GLU A 791 -44.40 -36.51 -26.79
C GLU A 791 -43.20 -36.87 -25.92
N LEU A 792 -42.29 -35.91 -25.70
CA LEU A 792 -41.13 -36.05 -24.80
C LEU A 792 -41.56 -36.23 -23.36
N LYS A 793 -42.57 -35.47 -22.93
CA LYS A 793 -43.13 -35.58 -21.58
C LYS A 793 -43.66 -36.99 -21.32
N VAL A 794 -44.41 -37.56 -22.27
CA VAL A 794 -44.94 -38.93 -22.20
C VAL A 794 -43.81 -39.97 -22.17
N ALA A 795 -42.75 -39.78 -22.95
CA ALA A 795 -41.59 -40.67 -22.93
C ALA A 795 -40.87 -40.66 -21.57
N ILE A 796 -40.69 -39.48 -20.96
CA ILE A 796 -40.07 -39.35 -19.63
C ILE A 796 -40.99 -39.93 -18.54
N ASP A 797 -42.30 -39.69 -18.62
CA ASP A 797 -43.30 -40.24 -17.68
C ASP A 797 -43.38 -41.77 -17.75
N SER A 798 -42.93 -42.41 -18.85
CA SER A 798 -42.91 -43.87 -18.98
C SER A 798 -41.81 -44.56 -18.16
N ILE A 799 -40.85 -43.80 -17.62
CA ILE A 799 -39.70 -44.32 -16.89
C ILE A 799 -40.03 -44.44 -15.41
N SER A 800 -40.12 -45.67 -14.90
CA SER A 800 -40.56 -45.92 -13.52
C SER A 800 -39.59 -45.43 -12.43
N SER A 801 -38.34 -45.11 -12.77
CA SER A 801 -37.35 -44.56 -11.83
C SER A 801 -37.48 -43.05 -11.62
N LEU A 802 -38.36 -42.38 -12.37
CA LEU A 802 -38.63 -40.95 -12.28
C LEU A 802 -40.02 -40.69 -11.68
N GLN A 803 -40.05 -39.92 -10.60
CA GLN A 803 -41.28 -39.46 -9.96
C GLN A 803 -41.60 -38.03 -10.42
N PRO A 804 -42.79 -37.75 -10.99
CA PRO A 804 -43.16 -36.39 -11.36
C PRO A 804 -43.25 -35.48 -10.12
N ALA A 805 -42.51 -34.38 -10.13
CA ALA A 805 -42.39 -33.43 -9.02
C ALA A 805 -43.17 -32.12 -9.24
N GLY A 806 -43.81 -31.96 -10.39
CA GLY A 806 -44.71 -30.85 -10.74
C GLY A 806 -44.25 -30.01 -11.93
N GLU A 807 -45.10 -29.07 -12.36
CA GLU A 807 -44.79 -28.08 -13.39
C GLU A 807 -44.35 -26.76 -12.76
N SER A 808 -43.39 -26.10 -13.38
CA SER A 808 -42.84 -24.82 -12.96
C SER A 808 -42.71 -23.86 -14.15
N ASN A 809 -42.41 -22.59 -13.88
CA ASN A 809 -42.09 -21.61 -14.94
C ASN A 809 -40.86 -22.00 -15.77
N PHE A 810 -40.07 -22.98 -15.31
CA PHE A 810 -38.92 -23.53 -16.03
C PHE A 810 -39.26 -24.82 -16.80
N GLY A 811 -40.52 -25.28 -16.76
CA GLY A 811 -40.98 -26.51 -17.39
C GLY A 811 -41.31 -27.63 -16.39
N SER A 812 -41.41 -28.86 -16.90
CA SER A 812 -41.81 -30.05 -16.14
C SER A 812 -40.61 -30.65 -15.40
N LEU A 813 -40.78 -30.99 -14.11
CA LEU A 813 -39.71 -31.51 -13.25
C LEU A 813 -40.02 -32.93 -12.77
N TRP A 814 -39.00 -33.80 -12.79
CA TRP A 814 -39.02 -35.15 -12.22
C TRP A 814 -37.88 -35.33 -11.21
N LYS A 815 -38.14 -36.14 -10.17
CA LYS A 815 -37.18 -36.54 -9.15
C LYS A 815 -36.83 -38.02 -9.33
N VAL A 816 -35.55 -38.39 -9.24
CA VAL A 816 -35.12 -39.79 -9.28
C VAL A 816 -35.36 -40.45 -7.91
N GLU A 817 -36.11 -41.56 -7.86
CA GLU A 817 -36.52 -42.19 -6.58
C GLU A 817 -35.37 -42.88 -5.83
N ASN A 818 -34.41 -43.46 -6.57
CA ASN A 818 -33.22 -44.11 -6.02
C ASN A 818 -31.97 -43.28 -6.30
N SER A 819 -31.96 -42.01 -5.88
CA SER A 819 -30.78 -41.18 -6.02
C SER A 819 -29.58 -41.78 -5.25
N PHE A 820 -28.39 -41.64 -5.83
CA PHE A 820 -27.18 -42.27 -5.32
C PHE A 820 -26.77 -41.64 -3.97
N GLN A 821 -27.00 -42.34 -2.85
CA GLN A 821 -26.52 -41.96 -1.51
C GLN A 821 -25.03 -42.32 -1.32
N GLY A 822 -24.15 -41.76 -2.16
CA GLY A 822 -22.71 -41.89 -1.98
C GLY A 822 -22.16 -40.87 -0.98
N ASP A 823 -20.95 -41.10 -0.46
CA ASP A 823 -20.25 -40.11 0.36
C ASP A 823 -20.19 -38.76 -0.38
N THR A 824 -20.76 -37.72 0.23
CA THR A 824 -20.66 -36.35 -0.26
C THR A 824 -19.18 -35.95 -0.25
N PRO A 825 -18.54 -35.65 -1.39
CA PRO A 825 -17.20 -35.07 -1.36
C PRO A 825 -17.26 -33.79 -0.52
N SER A 826 -16.48 -33.73 0.56
CA SER A 826 -16.43 -32.56 1.42
C SER A 826 -15.91 -31.37 0.62
N ILE A 827 -16.66 -30.27 0.61
CA ILE A 827 -16.19 -28.98 0.10
C ILE A 827 -15.03 -28.56 1.00
N GLU A 828 -13.81 -28.82 0.56
CA GLU A 828 -12.62 -28.32 1.23
C GLU A 828 -12.38 -26.88 0.76
N THR A 829 -12.50 -25.93 1.69
CA THR A 829 -12.01 -24.58 1.49
C THR A 829 -10.49 -24.56 1.54
N TYR A 830 -9.85 -23.79 0.66
CA TYR A 830 -8.40 -23.65 0.65
C TYR A 830 -7.88 -23.20 2.03
N GLU A 831 -6.84 -23.85 2.56
CA GLU A 831 -6.29 -23.60 3.92
C GLU A 831 -5.87 -22.13 4.17
N HIS A 832 -5.82 -21.30 3.13
CA HIS A 832 -5.28 -19.94 3.14
C HIS A 832 -6.26 -18.84 2.72
N LYS A 833 -7.57 -19.12 2.61
CA LYS A 833 -8.60 -18.08 2.39
C LYS A 833 -8.48 -16.91 3.38
N ASN A 834 -8.15 -17.22 4.63
CA ASN A 834 -7.90 -16.23 5.69
C ASN A 834 -6.71 -15.31 5.38
N LEU A 835 -5.67 -15.80 4.69
CA LEU A 835 -4.49 -15.01 4.31
C LEU A 835 -4.84 -14.01 3.20
N GLN A 836 -5.65 -14.43 2.23
CA GLN A 836 -6.15 -13.57 1.16
C GLN A 836 -7.02 -12.43 1.73
N LEU A 837 -7.96 -12.78 2.62
CA LEU A 837 -8.81 -11.80 3.32
C LEU A 837 -8.00 -10.88 4.24
N ALA A 838 -7.02 -11.41 4.97
CA ALA A 838 -6.12 -10.60 5.80
C ALA A 838 -5.33 -9.60 4.96
N THR A 839 -4.89 -10.01 3.76
CA THR A 839 -4.17 -9.13 2.82
C THR A 839 -5.07 -7.97 2.37
N LEU A 840 -6.31 -8.25 1.96
CA LEU A 840 -7.29 -7.21 1.64
C LEU A 840 -7.57 -6.29 2.83
N ALA A 841 -7.73 -6.85 4.04
CA ALA A 841 -7.97 -6.08 5.26
C ALA A 841 -6.81 -5.12 5.59
N VAL A 842 -5.55 -5.55 5.43
CA VAL A 842 -4.38 -4.68 5.62
C VAL A 842 -4.41 -3.51 4.65
N PHE A 843 -4.73 -3.75 3.37
CA PHE A 843 -4.80 -2.69 2.37
C PHE A 843 -6.01 -1.76 2.58
N ALA A 844 -7.14 -2.28 3.07
CA ALA A 844 -8.27 -1.47 3.51
C ALA A 844 -7.88 -0.55 4.68
N LEU A 845 -7.20 -1.07 5.70
CA LEU A 845 -6.66 -0.25 6.80
C LEU A 845 -5.65 0.79 6.32
N LEU A 846 -4.87 0.49 5.27
CA LEU A 846 -4.00 1.44 4.58
C LEU A 846 -4.78 2.49 3.78
N ALA A 847 -5.93 2.16 3.18
CA ALA A 847 -6.75 3.12 2.45
C ALA A 847 -7.43 4.15 3.37
N VAL A 848 -7.75 3.79 4.62
CA VAL A 848 -8.44 4.67 5.58
C VAL A 848 -7.70 6.00 5.76
N PRO A 849 -8.38 7.15 5.54
CA PRO A 849 -7.77 8.46 5.68
C PRO A 849 -7.49 8.78 7.15
N THR A 850 -6.26 9.18 7.46
CA THR A 850 -5.85 9.59 8.81
C THR A 850 -5.40 11.04 8.86
N PRO A 851 -5.35 11.68 10.03
CA PRO A 851 -4.84 13.05 10.16
C PRO A 851 -3.43 13.22 9.57
N ALA A 852 -2.58 12.18 9.62
CA ALA A 852 -1.25 12.18 9.00
C ALA A 852 -1.26 12.17 7.47
N ALA A 853 -2.30 11.60 6.88
CA ALA A 853 -2.46 11.52 5.43
C ALA A 853 -3.25 12.71 4.86
N ILE A 854 -4.10 13.34 5.68
CA ILE A 854 -4.96 14.47 5.28
C ILE A 854 -4.31 15.83 5.61
N ARG A 855 -3.84 16.02 6.85
CA ARG A 855 -3.26 17.30 7.29
C ARG A 855 -1.85 17.39 6.70
N GLY A 856 -1.71 18.27 5.72
CA GLY A 856 -0.47 18.49 4.99
C GLY A 856 -0.17 19.95 4.72
N SER A 857 -1.02 20.87 5.16
CA SER A 857 -0.78 22.29 5.06
C SER A 857 -0.56 22.90 6.43
N ARG A 858 0.66 23.38 6.67
CA ARG A 858 0.84 24.49 7.60
C ARG A 858 -0.02 25.64 7.05
N ARG A 859 -0.92 26.22 7.86
CA ARG A 859 -1.44 27.56 7.52
C ARG A 859 -0.22 28.45 7.50
N VAL A 860 0.30 28.77 6.31
CA VAL A 860 1.15 29.94 6.16
C VAL A 860 0.23 31.09 6.57
N ARG A 861 0.33 31.52 7.83
CA ARG A 861 -0.18 32.82 8.22
C ARG A 861 0.55 33.76 7.28
N LYS A 862 -0.15 34.28 6.26
CA LYS A 862 0.36 35.37 5.43
C LYS A 862 0.94 36.38 6.43
N ALA A 863 2.26 36.51 6.45
CA ALA A 863 2.90 37.68 7.01
C ALA A 863 2.47 38.83 6.10
N LYS A 864 1.29 39.39 6.37
CA LYS A 864 1.00 40.78 6.01
C LYS A 864 1.74 41.60 7.06
N LYS A 865 2.97 41.99 6.74
CA LYS A 865 3.50 43.33 7.01
C LYS A 865 4.48 43.65 5.90
#